data_AF-A0A955K1Z7-F1
#
_entry.id   AF-A0A955K1Z7-F1
#
_cell.length_a   1.000
_cell.length_b   1.000
_cell.length_c   1.000
_cell.angle_alpha   90.00
_cell.angle_beta   90.00
_cell.angle_gamma   90.00
#
_symmetry.space_group_name_H-M   'P 1'
#
loop_
_entity.id
_entity.type
_entity.pdbx_description
1 polymer ?
#
loop_
_entity_poly.entity_id
_entity_poly.type
_entity_poly.pdbx_seq_one_letter_code
_entity_poly.pdbx_strand_id
1 'polypeptide(L)'
;MLKIADRCKGLLRISFSAMISVVLMVGVFIPALAATPTEISTWTTEANALPQTRVEQGTAEYNGYVYQVGGSGGTGVRTSTVYAQIEAGGSIGEWQESSYDLPQESYRLSAEAHDGYLYAIGGRNGPALNTIYRAAIDPETGAPGEWSAEANTLPAVRYYHSTFIFQNYLYVVGGDNNGGAVNTVYSAPIVDGSIGVWTQADDDLPANISLSTVEVLDDYVYLLGGFAESASASVYYAVVTDEGNIGNWVLMDDALPQGVQGASSVVIDDEIFVIGGYNGASRLNTIYSATISEPGETADGWSLAEATLPTAMDQGGAITYDGETYTFGGLADSFQSAVYSTISPSVVSMDTLPAEDITDGGGTMHGETQLGGGLTVDDIPESLLVGFHFNTEPTVDWENNTHSSPVETVEEIEGDNTHISFSGEMDDLDCDTQYWYVAAYQLIDGENSSIGVADNTETFTTAACTDSDNDADGISSAVEDDSPNDGDGNNDGAQDSEQANVASMIDPVSGEYAVLEVDEQCSIESLEIDSEAEVSDHQDGTYDYPAGLMDFRIDCGEGGFTATITQYYYGISGDFEVRKFKPDTGYFNIEDASTSNQTIDNAQVKVATYQVKDGSSLDLDGEVDGAIEDPAGLGQAGSGSSDLANTGSSALTAALLAFSAILLSAAMLLVRRDLI
;
A
#
# COMPACT_ATOMS: atom_id res chain seq x y z
N MET A 1 -42.20 28.62 -70.74
CA MET A 1 -41.41 28.12 -71.89
C MET A 1 -40.15 28.97 -72.00
N LEU A 2 -38.96 28.35 -72.18
CA LEU A 2 -37.74 28.86 -72.86
C LEU A 2 -37.17 30.25 -72.42
N LYS A 3 -35.86 30.52 -72.33
CA LYS A 3 -34.58 29.84 -72.66
C LYS A 3 -33.51 30.40 -71.65
N ILE A 4 -32.55 29.65 -71.11
CA ILE A 4 -31.29 29.12 -71.73
C ILE A 4 -30.39 30.27 -72.23
N ALA A 5 -29.09 30.38 -71.95
CA ALA A 5 -28.15 29.70 -71.02
C ALA A 5 -26.83 30.57 -70.97
N ASP A 6 -25.62 30.18 -70.51
CA ASP A 6 -25.04 28.86 -70.15
C ASP A 6 -23.72 29.03 -69.32
N ARG A 7 -23.41 28.04 -68.45
CA ARG A 7 -22.09 27.50 -67.97
C ARG A 7 -20.95 28.46 -67.51
N CYS A 8 -20.13 28.13 -66.49
CA CYS A 8 -19.90 26.95 -65.62
C CYS A 8 -19.12 27.42 -64.37
N LYS A 9 -18.96 26.71 -63.23
CA LYS A 9 -19.41 25.39 -62.68
C LYS A 9 -19.85 25.66 -61.20
N GLY A 10 -19.80 24.83 -60.14
CA GLY A 10 -19.43 23.42 -59.85
C GLY A 10 -18.53 23.31 -58.60
N LEU A 11 -18.69 22.36 -57.66
CA LEU A 11 -19.63 21.23 -57.55
C LEU A 11 -19.86 20.81 -56.06
N LEU A 12 -21.04 20.19 -55.73
CA LEU A 12 -21.46 19.63 -54.40
C LEU A 12 -21.64 20.70 -53.28
N ARG A 13 -22.19 20.47 -52.05
CA ARG A 13 -23.31 19.67 -51.45
C ARG A 13 -23.72 20.38 -50.11
N ILE A 14 -24.90 20.32 -49.44
CA ILE A 14 -26.15 19.52 -49.45
C ILE A 14 -26.05 18.19 -48.64
N SER A 15 -26.80 17.90 -47.54
CA SER A 15 -28.12 18.42 -47.08
C SER A 15 -28.49 18.12 -45.59
N PHE A 16 -29.38 18.94 -44.97
CA PHE A 16 -30.43 18.59 -43.96
C PHE A 16 -29.99 18.00 -42.58
N SER A 17 -30.78 17.98 -41.49
CA SER A 17 -32.03 18.67 -41.05
C SER A 17 -32.10 18.65 -39.50
N ALA A 18 -32.86 19.55 -38.88
CA ALA A 18 -33.06 19.57 -37.42
C ALA A 18 -33.98 18.43 -36.92
N MET A 19 -33.73 17.97 -35.69
CA MET A 19 -34.66 17.17 -34.88
C MET A 19 -34.50 17.56 -33.40
N ILE A 20 -35.60 17.57 -32.64
CA ILE A 20 -35.59 17.94 -31.21
C ILE A 20 -35.47 16.67 -30.38
N SER A 21 -34.41 16.57 -29.57
CA SER A 21 -34.32 15.63 -28.46
C SER A 21 -34.30 16.42 -27.16
N VAL A 22 -35.30 16.21 -26.31
CA VAL A 22 -35.20 16.60 -24.89
C VAL A 22 -34.34 15.54 -24.21
N VAL A 23 -33.04 15.78 -24.13
CA VAL A 23 -32.18 15.02 -23.23
C VAL A 23 -32.55 15.44 -21.82
N LEU A 24 -33.18 14.54 -21.06
CA LEU A 24 -33.35 14.72 -19.64
C LEU A 24 -31.96 14.51 -19.02
N MET A 25 -31.23 15.61 -18.84
CA MET A 25 -29.91 15.57 -18.22
C MET A 25 -30.10 15.29 -16.72
N VAL A 26 -30.25 14.01 -16.40
CA VAL A 26 -29.96 13.50 -15.07
C VAL A 26 -28.48 13.77 -14.88
N GLY A 27 -28.17 14.83 -14.13
CA GLY A 27 -26.82 15.07 -13.66
C GLY A 27 -26.45 13.91 -12.77
N VAL A 28 -25.70 12.96 -13.32
CA VAL A 28 -24.90 12.06 -12.49
C VAL A 28 -23.90 12.98 -11.81
N PHE A 29 -24.16 13.27 -10.54
CA PHE A 29 -23.08 13.61 -9.62
C PHE A 29 -22.21 12.36 -9.57
N ILE A 30 -21.23 12.30 -10.48
CA ILE A 30 -19.95 11.71 -10.13
C ILE A 30 -19.46 12.68 -9.04
N PRO A 31 -19.37 12.28 -7.76
CA PRO A 31 -18.63 13.09 -6.82
C PRO A 31 -17.22 13.23 -7.41
N ALA A 32 -16.62 14.42 -7.34
CA ALA A 32 -15.16 14.44 -7.44
C ALA A 32 -14.64 13.43 -6.43
N LEU A 33 -13.77 12.52 -6.85
CA LEU A 33 -13.08 11.66 -5.90
C LEU A 33 -12.25 12.63 -5.06
N ALA A 34 -12.63 12.80 -3.79
CA ALA A 34 -11.89 13.67 -2.89
C ALA A 34 -10.47 13.12 -2.83
N ALA A 35 -9.47 13.98 -3.00
CA ALA A 35 -8.09 13.58 -2.80
C ALA A 35 -7.98 13.05 -1.37
N THR A 36 -7.56 11.80 -1.21
CA THR A 36 -7.11 11.32 0.09
C THR A 36 -5.88 12.14 0.46
N PRO A 37 -5.86 12.90 1.57
CA PRO A 37 -4.68 13.63 1.99
C PRO A 37 -3.48 12.68 2.11
N THR A 38 -2.27 13.16 1.83
CA THR A 38 -1.08 12.32 1.92
C THR A 38 -0.82 11.99 3.40
N GLU A 39 -1.14 10.76 3.80
CA GLU A 39 -1.13 10.30 5.18
C GLU A 39 0.31 10.15 5.71
N ILE A 40 0.88 11.28 6.16
CA ILE A 40 2.17 11.31 6.85
C ILE A 40 2.14 10.39 8.09
N SER A 41 3.13 9.49 8.17
CA SER A 41 3.17 8.46 9.21
C SER A 41 3.43 9.01 10.64
N THR A 42 3.50 8.12 11.63
CA THR A 42 3.78 8.55 13.01
C THR A 42 5.26 8.93 13.18
N TRP A 43 5.51 10.24 13.30
CA TRP A 43 6.84 10.81 13.54
C TRP A 43 7.71 10.01 14.51
N THR A 44 8.84 9.51 14.00
CA THR A 44 9.86 8.82 14.78
C THR A 44 10.85 9.81 15.39
N THR A 45 11.78 9.35 16.23
CA THR A 45 12.90 10.15 16.72
C THR A 45 14.19 9.54 16.24
N GLU A 46 14.93 10.30 15.44
CA GLU A 46 16.20 9.84 14.86
C GLU A 46 17.21 9.44 15.92
N ALA A 47 17.97 8.39 15.63
CA ALA A 47 19.07 7.95 16.49
C ALA A 47 20.16 9.03 16.59
N ASN A 48 20.44 9.70 15.47
CA ASN A 48 21.47 10.72 15.35
C ASN A 48 20.88 12.13 15.53
N ALA A 49 20.67 12.49 16.80
CA ALA A 49 20.34 13.87 17.19
C ALA A 49 21.49 14.85 16.87
N LEU A 50 21.15 16.13 16.67
CA LEU A 50 22.12 17.20 16.41
C LEU A 50 23.22 17.24 17.51
N PRO A 51 24.52 17.41 17.17
CA PRO A 51 25.62 17.37 18.15
C PRO A 51 25.48 18.38 19.29
N GLN A 52 24.75 19.47 19.05
CA GLN A 52 24.46 20.52 20.01
C GLN A 52 23.08 21.13 19.71
N THR A 53 22.41 21.70 20.72
CA THR A 53 21.11 22.36 20.55
C THR A 53 21.18 23.53 19.57
N ARG A 54 20.16 23.67 18.72
CA ARG A 54 20.11 24.68 17.64
C ARG A 54 18.68 25.17 17.42
N VAL A 55 18.51 26.49 17.35
CA VAL A 55 17.26 27.21 17.03
C VAL A 55 17.60 28.42 16.17
N GLU A 56 16.65 28.93 15.37
CA GLU A 56 16.83 30.11 14.53
C GLU A 56 18.05 29.95 13.57
N GLN A 57 18.34 28.73 13.12
CA GLN A 57 19.37 28.42 12.13
C GLN A 57 18.84 28.49 10.69
N GLY A 58 19.74 28.58 9.72
CA GLY A 58 19.43 28.16 8.36
C GLY A 58 19.49 26.63 8.25
N THR A 59 18.55 26.06 7.51
CA THR A 59 18.50 24.63 7.13
C THR A 59 18.53 24.55 5.62
N ALA A 60 19.22 23.57 5.04
CA ALA A 60 19.18 23.26 3.61
C ALA A 60 19.43 21.77 3.39
N GLU A 61 18.99 21.25 2.25
CA GLU A 61 19.33 19.92 1.70
C GLU A 61 20.23 20.15 0.46
N TYR A 62 21.14 19.23 0.15
CA TYR A 62 21.72 19.09 -1.19
C TYR A 62 22.29 17.68 -1.42
N ASN A 63 21.75 16.95 -2.40
CA ASN A 63 22.23 15.64 -2.87
C ASN A 63 22.38 14.57 -1.75
N GLY A 64 21.36 14.46 -0.88
CA GLY A 64 21.33 13.50 0.22
C GLY A 64 22.14 13.95 1.43
N TYR A 65 22.37 15.27 1.58
CA TYR A 65 23.04 15.85 2.73
C TYR A 65 22.24 17.00 3.33
N VAL A 66 21.92 16.91 4.61
CA VAL A 66 21.26 17.99 5.35
C VAL A 66 22.29 18.90 6.05
N TYR A 67 22.11 20.21 5.91
CA TYR A 67 22.96 21.26 6.44
C TYR A 67 22.25 22.10 7.50
N GLN A 68 22.95 22.39 8.60
CA GLN A 68 22.42 23.15 9.74
C GLN A 68 23.39 24.29 10.10
N VAL A 69 23.06 25.49 9.62
CA VAL A 69 23.97 26.63 9.47
C VAL A 69 23.67 27.73 10.49
N GLY A 70 24.61 28.04 11.38
CA GLY A 70 24.45 29.12 12.37
C GLY A 70 23.34 28.85 13.40
N GLY A 71 22.55 29.86 13.74
CA GLY A 71 21.53 29.77 14.79
C GLY A 71 22.07 29.97 16.21
N SER A 72 21.31 29.53 17.22
CA SER A 72 21.62 29.73 18.64
C SER A 72 21.56 28.42 19.43
N GLY A 73 22.48 28.24 20.38
CA GLY A 73 22.45 27.15 21.36
C GLY A 73 21.98 27.58 22.76
N GLY A 74 21.35 28.76 22.88
CA GLY A 74 20.92 29.35 24.15
C GLY A 74 22.04 29.89 25.05
N THR A 75 23.28 29.45 24.85
CA THR A 75 24.50 29.97 25.50
C THR A 75 25.23 31.02 24.65
N GLY A 76 24.93 31.08 23.35
CA GLY A 76 25.51 32.01 22.39
C GLY A 76 24.94 31.80 20.98
N VAL A 77 25.27 32.73 20.08
CA VAL A 77 25.05 32.60 18.62
C VAL A 77 26.16 31.72 18.04
N ARG A 78 25.87 30.99 16.94
CA ARG A 78 26.79 30.02 16.34
C ARG A 78 27.43 30.55 15.06
N THR A 79 28.68 30.16 14.84
CA THR A 79 29.37 30.19 13.54
C THR A 79 29.34 28.83 12.84
N SER A 80 29.26 27.73 13.59
CA SER A 80 29.49 26.40 13.05
C SER A 80 28.34 25.90 12.17
N THR A 81 28.71 25.21 11.09
CA THR A 81 27.80 24.38 10.30
C THR A 81 28.00 22.93 10.72
N VAL A 82 26.90 22.21 10.96
CA VAL A 82 26.91 20.74 11.03
C VAL A 82 26.18 20.18 9.83
N TYR A 83 26.59 19.01 9.37
CA TYR A 83 25.99 18.31 8.26
C TYR A 83 25.93 16.80 8.52
N ALA A 84 24.95 16.13 7.94
CA ALA A 84 24.81 14.67 7.99
C ALA A 84 24.37 14.18 6.61
N GLN A 85 24.77 12.95 6.27
CA GLN A 85 24.20 12.24 5.13
C GLN A 85 22.81 11.72 5.52
N ILE A 86 21.90 11.65 4.56
CA ILE A 86 20.67 10.87 4.65
C ILE A 86 21.04 9.49 4.08
N GLU A 87 21.02 8.47 4.93
CA GLU A 87 21.47 7.12 4.56
C GLU A 87 20.39 6.42 3.69
N ALA A 88 20.75 5.37 2.97
CA ALA A 88 19.77 4.58 2.21
C ALA A 88 18.70 3.99 3.15
N GLY A 89 17.42 4.29 2.89
CA GLY A 89 16.33 4.04 3.84
C GLY A 89 16.16 5.13 4.91
N GLY A 90 16.40 6.40 4.54
CA GLY A 90 15.95 7.62 5.23
C GLY A 90 16.65 8.00 6.54
N SER A 91 17.21 7.05 7.28
CA SER A 91 17.81 7.34 8.59
C SER A 91 18.94 8.37 8.50
N ILE A 92 18.96 9.36 9.40
CA ILE A 92 19.96 10.42 9.40
C ILE A 92 21.29 9.86 9.92
N GLY A 93 22.37 10.04 9.15
CA GLY A 93 23.72 9.60 9.45
C GLY A 93 24.39 10.35 10.61
N GLU A 94 25.63 9.95 10.93
CA GLU A 94 26.41 10.57 12.01
C GLU A 94 26.79 12.02 11.68
N TRP A 95 26.27 12.98 12.46
CA TRP A 95 26.49 14.42 12.25
C TRP A 95 27.95 14.84 12.37
N GLN A 96 28.48 15.44 11.32
CA GLN A 96 29.82 16.02 11.25
C GLN A 96 29.81 17.52 11.56
N GLU A 97 30.81 18.03 12.30
CA GLU A 97 31.10 19.47 12.37
C GLU A 97 32.00 19.86 11.17
N SER A 98 31.58 20.84 10.36
CA SER A 98 32.42 21.34 9.26
C SER A 98 33.71 21.96 9.80
N SER A 99 34.82 21.79 9.07
CA SER A 99 36.10 22.43 9.37
C SER A 99 36.10 23.95 9.15
N TYR A 100 35.02 24.52 8.60
CA TYR A 100 34.92 25.93 8.25
C TYR A 100 33.70 26.60 8.92
N ASP A 101 34.00 27.42 9.93
CA ASP A 101 33.06 28.33 10.58
C ASP A 101 32.59 29.47 9.64
N LEU A 102 31.36 29.94 9.81
CA LEU A 102 30.90 31.20 9.22
C LEU A 102 31.83 32.36 9.67
N PRO A 103 32.17 33.34 8.79
CA PRO A 103 33.07 34.44 9.14
C PRO A 103 32.52 35.40 10.21
N GLN A 104 31.25 35.29 10.58
CA GLN A 104 30.59 35.97 11.69
C GLN A 104 29.51 35.04 12.27
N GLU A 105 29.34 35.03 13.60
CA GLU A 105 28.20 34.31 14.22
C GLU A 105 26.89 34.90 13.66
N SER A 106 25.92 34.08 13.23
CA SER A 106 24.61 34.56 12.79
C SER A 106 23.49 33.61 13.23
N TYR A 107 22.35 34.19 13.57
CA TYR A 107 21.09 33.49 13.86
C TYR A 107 19.93 34.30 13.27
N ARG A 108 18.78 33.66 13.03
CA ARG A 108 17.61 34.21 12.31
C ARG A 108 17.91 34.54 10.84
N LEU A 109 18.97 33.93 10.32
CA LEU A 109 19.30 33.79 8.91
C LEU A 109 18.40 32.74 8.26
N SER A 110 18.44 32.66 6.94
CA SER A 110 18.12 31.43 6.23
C SER A 110 19.38 30.77 5.66
N ALA A 111 19.26 29.55 5.17
CA ALA A 111 20.26 28.88 4.33
C ALA A 111 19.55 28.27 3.13
N GLU A 112 20.30 28.06 2.05
CA GLU A 112 19.84 27.49 0.78
C GLU A 112 21.01 26.72 0.17
N ALA A 113 20.75 25.78 -0.73
CA ALA A 113 21.79 25.16 -1.54
C ALA A 113 21.38 25.05 -3.01
N HIS A 114 22.34 25.21 -3.92
CA HIS A 114 22.13 25.21 -5.38
C HIS A 114 23.48 25.03 -6.11
N ASP A 115 23.52 24.34 -7.25
CA ASP A 115 24.73 24.08 -8.07
C ASP A 115 25.98 23.62 -7.27
N GLY A 116 25.82 22.82 -6.21
CA GLY A 116 26.93 22.38 -5.35
C GLY A 116 27.49 23.50 -4.45
N TYR A 117 26.70 24.52 -4.15
CA TYR A 117 27.04 25.61 -3.24
C TYR A 117 26.01 25.77 -2.13
N LEU A 118 26.50 25.94 -0.89
CA LEU A 118 25.70 26.23 0.29
C LEU A 118 25.76 27.72 0.63
N TYR A 119 24.61 28.35 0.80
CA TYR A 119 24.44 29.78 1.07
C TYR A 119 23.96 30.03 2.50
N ALA A 120 24.43 31.11 3.12
CA ALA A 120 24.00 31.58 4.44
C ALA A 120 23.57 33.05 4.35
N ILE A 121 22.28 33.32 4.54
CA ILE A 121 21.62 34.53 4.04
C ILE A 121 21.15 35.42 5.20
N GLY A 122 21.79 36.58 5.36
CA GLY A 122 21.40 37.61 6.32
C GLY A 122 21.48 37.16 7.78
N GLY A 123 20.37 37.33 8.50
CA GLY A 123 20.25 37.04 9.92
C GLY A 123 20.70 38.20 10.81
N ARG A 124 21.21 37.89 11.99
CA ARG A 124 21.42 38.86 13.07
C ARG A 124 22.61 38.51 13.93
N ASN A 125 23.33 39.52 14.41
CA ASN A 125 24.28 39.41 15.51
C ASN A 125 24.45 40.79 16.17
N GLY A 126 23.61 41.08 17.16
CA GLY A 126 23.37 42.45 17.62
C GLY A 126 22.44 43.18 16.62
N PRO A 127 22.94 44.05 15.72
CA PRO A 127 22.20 44.46 14.52
C PRO A 127 21.85 43.27 13.61
N ALA A 128 20.84 43.48 12.75
CA ALA A 128 20.59 42.61 11.60
C ALA A 128 21.66 42.79 10.52
N LEU A 129 21.83 41.74 9.71
CA LEU A 129 22.84 41.63 8.66
C LEU A 129 22.17 41.70 7.28
N ASN A 130 22.94 42.14 6.27
CA ASN A 130 22.58 42.02 4.86
C ASN A 130 23.61 41.18 4.07
N THR A 131 24.61 40.64 4.76
CA THR A 131 25.66 39.78 4.21
C THR A 131 25.09 38.45 3.76
N ILE A 132 25.66 37.92 2.68
CA ILE A 132 25.46 36.54 2.25
C ILE A 132 26.85 35.90 2.24
N TYR A 133 26.96 34.69 2.77
CA TYR A 133 28.15 33.86 2.65
C TYR A 133 27.85 32.64 1.79
N ARG A 134 28.85 32.14 1.06
CA ARG A 134 28.77 30.92 0.27
C ARG A 134 29.99 30.02 0.53
N ALA A 135 29.74 28.74 0.78
CA ALA A 135 30.73 27.67 0.71
C ALA A 135 30.46 26.79 -0.51
N ALA A 136 31.49 26.19 -1.10
CA ALA A 136 31.31 25.08 -2.04
C ALA A 136 31.09 23.78 -1.25
N ILE A 137 30.27 22.89 -1.77
CA ILE A 137 30.04 21.53 -1.26
C ILE A 137 31.04 20.59 -1.94
N ASP A 138 31.65 19.68 -1.19
CA ASP A 138 32.46 18.59 -1.74
C ASP A 138 31.53 17.45 -2.19
N PRO A 139 31.42 17.13 -3.50
CA PRO A 139 30.38 16.24 -4.03
C PRO A 139 30.58 14.76 -3.67
N GLU A 140 31.75 14.37 -3.16
CA GLU A 140 32.07 12.99 -2.78
C GLU A 140 31.78 12.74 -1.28
N THR A 141 31.53 13.79 -0.49
CA THR A 141 31.47 13.72 0.98
C THR A 141 30.46 14.66 1.64
N GLY A 142 29.72 15.44 0.85
CA GLY A 142 28.82 16.50 1.32
C GLY A 142 29.50 17.64 2.09
N ALA A 143 30.83 17.67 2.21
CA ALA A 143 31.50 18.54 3.17
C ALA A 143 31.52 20.03 2.74
N PRO A 144 30.99 20.99 3.54
CA PRO A 144 31.08 22.42 3.22
C PRO A 144 32.52 22.92 3.35
N GLY A 145 33.03 23.58 2.30
CA GLY A 145 34.34 24.23 2.23
C GLY A 145 34.43 25.61 2.89
N GLU A 146 35.48 26.37 2.55
CA GLU A 146 35.73 27.68 3.17
C GLU A 146 34.68 28.74 2.77
N TRP A 147 34.00 29.32 3.77
CA TRP A 147 32.99 30.35 3.56
C TRP A 147 33.56 31.66 3.01
N SER A 148 33.10 32.01 1.81
CA SER A 148 33.39 33.27 1.12
C SER A 148 32.23 34.26 1.28
N ALA A 149 32.51 35.56 1.36
CA ALA A 149 31.46 36.59 1.40
C ALA A 149 31.08 37.02 -0.03
N GLU A 150 29.80 36.98 -0.38
CA GLU A 150 29.33 37.34 -1.71
C GLU A 150 29.45 38.84 -1.98
N ALA A 151 29.75 39.19 -3.23
CA ALA A 151 29.97 40.58 -3.65
C ALA A 151 28.68 41.41 -3.64
N ASN A 152 27.53 40.77 -3.90
CA ASN A 152 26.20 41.39 -3.94
C ASN A 152 25.42 41.04 -2.67
N THR A 153 25.59 41.87 -1.63
CA THR A 153 24.82 41.77 -0.38
C THR A 153 23.36 42.22 -0.55
N LEU A 154 22.45 41.74 0.29
CA LEU A 154 21.02 42.07 0.26
C LEU A 154 20.79 43.61 0.24
N PRO A 155 19.79 44.14 -0.50
CA PRO A 155 19.53 45.59 -0.59
C PRO A 155 19.23 46.27 0.74
N ALA A 156 18.74 45.51 1.72
CA ALA A 156 18.55 45.94 3.10
C ALA A 156 18.80 44.77 4.07
N VAL A 157 19.08 45.08 5.34
CA VAL A 157 19.28 44.05 6.39
C VAL A 157 18.00 43.24 6.65
N ARG A 158 18.12 41.93 6.85
CA ARG A 158 16.99 41.00 7.01
C ARG A 158 17.30 39.91 8.03
N TYR A 159 16.33 39.63 8.90
CA TYR A 159 16.27 38.44 9.76
C TYR A 159 14.81 37.98 9.91
N TYR A 160 14.58 36.70 10.22
CA TYR A 160 13.24 36.09 10.16
C TYR A 160 12.52 36.31 8.80
N HIS A 161 13.30 36.38 7.73
CA HIS A 161 12.80 36.39 6.36
C HIS A 161 12.70 34.96 5.87
N SER A 162 11.78 34.70 4.94
CA SER A 162 11.73 33.44 4.22
C SER A 162 12.61 33.57 2.97
N THR A 163 13.20 32.47 2.52
CA THR A 163 13.94 32.37 1.25
C THR A 163 13.46 31.14 0.50
N PHE A 164 13.68 31.14 -0.80
CA PHE A 164 13.56 29.95 -1.65
C PHE A 164 14.44 30.18 -2.88
N ILE A 165 14.75 29.10 -3.59
CA ILE A 165 15.34 29.15 -4.93
C ILE A 165 14.29 28.63 -5.92
N PHE A 166 14.18 29.28 -7.07
CA PHE A 166 13.41 28.79 -8.21
C PHE A 166 14.26 28.94 -9.46
N GLN A 167 14.43 27.86 -10.22
CA GLN A 167 15.40 27.78 -11.31
C GLN A 167 16.78 28.31 -10.84
N ASN A 168 17.37 29.25 -11.56
CA ASN A 168 18.64 29.89 -11.21
C ASN A 168 18.46 31.25 -10.51
N TYR A 169 17.46 31.41 -9.64
CA TYR A 169 17.20 32.65 -8.90
C TYR A 169 16.95 32.42 -7.41
N LEU A 170 17.70 33.16 -6.58
CA LEU A 170 17.49 33.23 -5.14
C LEU A 170 16.51 34.35 -4.79
N TYR A 171 15.49 34.03 -3.99
CA TYR A 171 14.45 34.95 -3.54
C TYR A 171 14.53 35.19 -2.02
N VAL A 172 14.16 36.40 -1.59
CA VAL A 172 14.14 36.84 -0.20
C VAL A 172 12.83 37.57 0.09
N VAL A 173 12.01 37.00 0.97
CA VAL A 173 10.61 37.39 1.21
C VAL A 173 10.42 37.91 2.64
N GLY A 174 9.90 39.13 2.77
CA GLY A 174 9.49 39.71 4.06
C GLY A 174 10.65 39.93 5.05
N GLY A 175 10.46 39.50 6.29
CA GLY A 175 11.40 39.59 7.41
C GLY A 175 11.36 40.90 8.20
N ASP A 176 12.29 41.07 9.15
CA ASP A 176 12.46 42.28 9.96
C ASP A 176 13.80 42.96 9.64
N ASN A 177 13.82 44.30 9.64
CA ASN A 177 14.99 45.15 9.37
C ASN A 177 15.53 45.90 10.62
N ASN A 178 15.12 45.49 11.82
CA ASN A 178 15.20 46.18 13.13
C ASN A 178 14.20 47.34 13.32
N GLY A 179 13.45 47.72 12.29
CA GLY A 179 12.32 48.63 12.38
C GLY A 179 10.97 47.95 12.59
N GLY A 180 10.94 46.60 12.57
CA GLY A 180 9.73 45.78 12.50
C GLY A 180 9.68 45.00 11.19
N ALA A 181 8.66 44.14 11.08
CA ALA A 181 8.39 43.34 9.88
C ALA A 181 8.19 44.23 8.64
N VAL A 182 8.53 43.69 7.46
CA VAL A 182 8.37 44.34 6.15
C VAL A 182 7.68 43.43 5.14
N ASN A 183 7.23 44.01 4.03
CA ASN A 183 6.50 43.34 2.96
C ASN A 183 7.33 43.13 1.68
N THR A 184 8.56 43.65 1.61
CA THR A 184 9.37 43.63 0.38
C THR A 184 9.79 42.23 -0.06
N VAL A 185 9.81 41.98 -1.36
CA VAL A 185 10.47 40.81 -1.98
C VAL A 185 11.67 41.26 -2.82
N TYR A 186 12.79 40.54 -2.72
CA TYR A 186 13.94 40.69 -3.61
C TYR A 186 14.27 39.38 -4.31
N SER A 187 14.79 39.47 -5.54
CA SER A 187 15.37 38.34 -6.28
C SER A 187 16.77 38.68 -6.82
N ALA A 188 17.62 37.67 -6.98
CA ALA A 188 18.91 37.78 -7.67
C ALA A 188 19.23 36.48 -8.43
N PRO A 189 19.74 36.56 -9.68
CA PRO A 189 20.15 35.36 -10.40
C PRO A 189 21.40 34.76 -9.75
N ILE A 190 21.46 33.43 -9.70
CA ILE A 190 22.64 32.64 -9.39
C ILE A 190 23.34 32.35 -10.73
N VAL A 191 24.64 32.61 -10.82
CA VAL A 191 25.44 32.36 -12.05
C VAL A 191 26.82 31.87 -11.65
N ASP A 192 27.21 30.68 -12.11
CA ASP A 192 28.45 30.01 -11.68
C ASP A 192 28.57 29.99 -10.13
N GLY A 193 27.48 29.62 -9.46
CA GLY A 193 27.33 29.67 -7.99
C GLY A 193 27.41 31.07 -7.36
N SER A 194 27.49 32.15 -8.13
CA SER A 194 27.67 33.53 -7.62
C SER A 194 26.37 34.31 -7.61
N ILE A 195 26.08 35.03 -6.52
CA ILE A 195 24.86 35.83 -6.38
C ILE A 195 24.98 37.11 -7.21
N GLY A 196 24.05 37.28 -8.15
CA GLY A 196 23.96 38.40 -9.07
C GLY A 196 23.46 39.70 -8.44
N VAL A 197 23.07 40.66 -9.28
CA VAL A 197 22.59 41.96 -8.81
C VAL A 197 21.14 41.84 -8.35
N TRP A 198 20.92 42.09 -7.06
CA TRP A 198 19.60 42.12 -6.44
C TRP A 198 18.64 43.14 -7.08
N THR A 199 17.45 42.67 -7.40
CA THR A 199 16.29 43.45 -7.85
C THR A 199 15.20 43.37 -6.77
N GLN A 200 14.42 44.44 -6.57
CA GLN A 200 13.18 44.38 -5.78
C GLN A 200 12.02 44.13 -6.72
N ALA A 201 11.05 43.29 -6.31
CA ALA A 201 9.81 43.13 -7.05
C ALA A 201 9.09 44.49 -7.22
N ASP A 202 8.38 44.68 -8.34
CA ASP A 202 7.55 45.88 -8.54
C ASP A 202 6.33 45.90 -7.60
N ASP A 203 5.83 44.72 -7.21
CA ASP A 203 4.73 44.51 -6.27
C ASP A 203 5.24 43.81 -4.99
N ASP A 204 5.17 44.52 -3.85
CA ASP A 204 5.48 43.97 -2.52
C ASP A 204 4.31 43.11 -1.97
N LEU A 205 4.55 42.33 -0.90
CA LEU A 205 3.50 41.57 -0.20
C LEU A 205 2.35 42.47 0.29
N PRO A 206 1.11 41.94 0.43
CA PRO A 206 -0.04 42.70 0.93
C PRO A 206 0.06 43.10 2.42
N ALA A 207 0.95 42.45 3.18
CA ALA A 207 1.18 42.69 4.60
C ALA A 207 2.67 42.68 4.95
N ASN A 208 3.05 43.44 5.97
CA ASN A 208 4.37 43.35 6.60
C ASN A 208 4.44 42.05 7.41
N ILE A 209 5.39 41.17 7.10
CA ILE A 209 5.44 39.82 7.66
C ILE A 209 6.87 39.34 7.90
N SER A 210 7.03 38.48 8.90
CA SER A 210 8.30 37.91 9.37
C SER A 210 8.00 36.58 10.08
N LEU A 211 8.95 35.68 10.31
CA LEU A 211 8.66 34.35 10.89
C LEU A 211 7.63 33.53 10.08
N SER A 212 7.40 33.90 8.82
CA SER A 212 6.69 33.13 7.81
C SER A 212 7.56 31.98 7.33
N THR A 213 6.92 30.93 6.84
CA THR A 213 7.56 29.86 6.06
C THR A 213 7.07 29.95 4.61
N VAL A 214 7.83 29.44 3.65
CA VAL A 214 7.56 29.63 2.21
C VAL A 214 7.85 28.34 1.46
N GLU A 215 6.98 27.97 0.53
CA GLU A 215 7.11 26.79 -0.30
C GLU A 215 6.94 27.15 -1.79
N VAL A 216 7.43 26.28 -2.66
CA VAL A 216 7.22 26.34 -4.11
C VAL A 216 6.50 25.07 -4.54
N LEU A 217 5.45 25.22 -5.34
CA LEU A 217 4.74 24.14 -6.03
C LEU A 217 4.40 24.66 -7.43
N ASP A 218 4.86 23.93 -8.46
CA ASP A 218 4.90 24.38 -9.86
C ASP A 218 5.52 25.79 -10.05
N ASP A 219 5.01 26.55 -11.02
CA ASP A 219 5.28 27.98 -11.25
C ASP A 219 4.81 28.91 -10.10
N TYR A 220 4.49 28.40 -8.90
CA TYR A 220 3.86 29.18 -7.83
C TYR A 220 4.57 29.08 -6.48
N VAL A 221 4.73 30.23 -5.84
CA VAL A 221 5.28 30.34 -4.48
C VAL A 221 4.19 30.67 -3.47
N TYR A 222 4.16 29.94 -2.36
CA TYR A 222 3.17 30.03 -1.28
C TYR A 222 3.84 30.48 0.02
N LEU A 223 3.44 31.63 0.55
CA LEU A 223 3.94 32.19 1.81
C LEU A 223 2.92 31.97 2.93
N LEU A 224 3.30 31.17 3.93
CA LEU A 224 2.38 30.60 4.91
C LEU A 224 2.58 31.19 6.32
N GLY A 225 1.47 31.59 6.94
CA GLY A 225 1.42 32.02 8.33
C GLY A 225 2.24 33.28 8.61
N GLY A 226 3.10 33.23 9.63
CA GLY A 226 4.03 34.29 10.03
C GLY A 226 3.53 35.24 11.12
N PHE A 227 4.36 36.22 11.47
CA PHE A 227 4.12 37.27 12.44
C PHE A 227 4.03 38.64 11.76
N ALA A 228 2.89 39.31 11.96
CA ALA A 228 2.63 40.69 11.55
C ALA A 228 2.44 41.59 12.80
N GLU A 229 1.19 41.76 13.28
CA GLU A 229 0.90 42.28 14.64
C GLU A 229 0.70 41.13 15.66
N SER A 230 0.35 39.95 15.16
CA SER A 230 0.22 38.66 15.87
C SER A 230 0.69 37.54 14.93
N ALA A 231 0.68 36.29 15.43
CA ALA A 231 0.68 35.12 14.55
C ALA A 231 -0.48 35.22 13.53
N SER A 232 -0.22 34.81 12.29
CA SER A 232 -1.05 35.01 11.11
C SER A 232 -1.58 33.67 10.60
N ALA A 233 -2.82 33.66 10.14
CA ALA A 233 -3.44 32.51 9.46
C ALA A 233 -3.43 32.66 7.92
N SER A 234 -2.97 33.80 7.41
CA SER A 234 -2.99 34.08 5.97
C SER A 234 -2.04 33.16 5.22
N VAL A 235 -2.49 32.69 4.05
CA VAL A 235 -1.62 32.12 3.02
C VAL A 235 -1.68 33.08 1.83
N TYR A 236 -0.51 33.49 1.33
CA TYR A 236 -0.40 34.30 0.12
C TYR A 236 0.27 33.47 -0.96
N TYR A 237 -0.17 33.58 -2.21
CA TYR A 237 0.50 32.96 -3.34
C TYR A 237 0.87 33.98 -4.41
N ALA A 238 1.89 33.69 -5.21
CA ALA A 238 2.24 34.44 -6.41
C ALA A 238 2.82 33.50 -7.46
N VAL A 239 2.59 33.81 -8.74
CA VAL A 239 3.33 33.17 -9.84
C VAL A 239 4.79 33.62 -9.81
N VAL A 240 5.72 32.70 -10.01
CA VAL A 240 7.16 32.90 -10.17
C VAL A 240 7.55 32.55 -11.62
N THR A 241 8.68 33.04 -12.13
CA THR A 241 9.05 32.92 -13.55
C THR A 241 10.56 32.76 -13.76
N ASP A 242 10.94 32.01 -14.80
CA ASP A 242 12.33 31.70 -15.18
C ASP A 242 13.26 32.93 -15.28
N GLU A 243 12.74 34.12 -15.62
CA GLU A 243 13.56 35.32 -15.76
C GLU A 243 13.77 36.07 -14.42
N GLY A 244 13.33 35.50 -13.29
CA GLY A 244 13.56 36.04 -11.96
C GLY A 244 12.49 37.00 -11.43
N ASN A 245 11.36 37.10 -12.15
CA ASN A 245 10.25 37.95 -11.73
C ASN A 245 9.30 37.15 -10.83
N ILE A 246 8.65 37.87 -9.92
CA ILE A 246 7.51 37.37 -9.14
C ILE A 246 6.29 38.22 -9.49
N GLY A 247 5.13 37.57 -9.57
CA GLY A 247 3.86 38.21 -9.91
C GLY A 247 3.24 39.00 -8.75
N ASN A 248 1.97 39.38 -8.92
CA ASN A 248 1.19 39.99 -7.85
C ASN A 248 0.88 38.92 -6.79
N TRP A 249 1.21 39.22 -5.53
CA TRP A 249 0.80 38.40 -4.39
C TRP A 249 -0.70 38.50 -4.14
N VAL A 250 -1.37 37.35 -4.15
CA VAL A 250 -2.81 37.19 -3.88
C VAL A 250 -2.98 36.51 -2.52
N LEU A 251 -3.97 36.96 -1.73
CA LEU A 251 -4.39 36.29 -0.50
C LEU A 251 -5.36 35.15 -0.88
N MET A 252 -5.10 33.93 -0.42
CA MET A 252 -6.05 32.82 -0.55
C MET A 252 -7.27 33.08 0.33
N ASP A 253 -8.47 32.71 -0.14
CA ASP A 253 -9.69 32.74 0.70
C ASP A 253 -9.62 31.63 1.77
N ASP A 254 -8.95 30.49 1.47
CA ASP A 254 -8.66 29.41 2.42
C ASP A 254 -7.43 29.73 3.30
N ALA A 255 -7.70 30.23 4.49
CA ALA A 255 -6.70 30.50 5.53
C ALA A 255 -6.40 29.27 6.41
N LEU A 256 -5.22 29.24 7.00
CA LEU A 256 -4.81 28.21 7.98
C LEU A 256 -5.79 28.15 9.18
N PRO A 257 -6.08 26.97 9.76
CA PRO A 257 -7.14 26.84 10.78
C PRO A 257 -6.87 27.58 12.09
N GLN A 258 -5.62 27.98 12.35
CA GLN A 258 -5.24 28.96 13.36
C GLN A 258 -4.06 29.80 12.88
N GLY A 259 -3.87 30.98 13.50
CA GLY A 259 -2.68 31.79 13.22
C GLY A 259 -1.41 31.16 13.78
N VAL A 260 -0.35 31.10 12.99
CA VAL A 260 0.94 30.47 13.35
C VAL A 260 2.11 31.35 12.92
N GLN A 261 3.21 31.33 13.68
CA GLN A 261 4.49 31.95 13.33
C GLN A 261 5.64 31.00 13.68
N GLY A 262 6.73 31.02 12.91
CA GLY A 262 7.91 30.17 13.18
C GLY A 262 7.59 28.67 13.15
N ALA A 263 6.60 28.26 12.37
CA ALA A 263 6.47 26.89 11.89
C ALA A 263 7.56 26.62 10.84
N SER A 264 7.81 25.34 10.56
CA SER A 264 8.40 24.93 9.29
C SER A 264 7.27 24.61 8.30
N SER A 265 7.59 24.45 7.03
CA SER A 265 6.76 23.77 6.05
C SER A 265 7.61 22.83 5.19
N VAL A 266 6.92 22.01 4.39
CA VAL A 266 7.46 21.25 3.24
C VAL A 266 6.34 21.08 2.22
N VAL A 267 6.70 20.71 0.99
CA VAL A 267 5.78 20.15 -0.02
C VAL A 267 6.03 18.66 -0.16
N ILE A 268 4.96 17.88 -0.26
CA ILE A 268 4.96 16.46 -0.64
C ILE A 268 3.88 16.33 -1.72
N ASP A 269 4.24 15.82 -2.90
CA ASP A 269 3.37 15.79 -4.08
C ASP A 269 2.71 17.17 -4.33
N ASP A 270 1.39 17.22 -4.46
CA ASP A 270 0.60 18.46 -4.63
C ASP A 270 0.09 19.06 -3.29
N GLU A 271 0.59 18.58 -2.14
CA GLU A 271 0.12 18.97 -0.79
C GLU A 271 1.18 19.73 0.04
N ILE A 272 0.78 20.90 0.56
CA ILE A 272 1.63 21.76 1.39
C ILE A 272 1.38 21.45 2.87
N PHE A 273 2.44 21.09 3.61
CA PHE A 273 2.38 20.79 5.04
C PHE A 273 2.96 21.93 5.87
N VAL A 274 2.25 22.37 6.91
CA VAL A 274 2.69 23.40 7.87
C VAL A 274 2.85 22.77 9.25
N ILE A 275 4.11 22.71 9.71
CA ILE A 275 4.57 21.84 10.79
C ILE A 275 4.93 22.66 12.04
N GLY A 276 4.15 22.49 13.12
CA GLY A 276 4.43 23.06 14.43
C GLY A 276 4.26 24.58 14.51
N GLY A 277 5.24 25.29 15.10
CA GLY A 277 5.23 26.74 15.24
C GLY A 277 4.55 27.26 16.52
N TYR A 278 4.28 28.58 16.57
CA TYR A 278 3.73 29.28 17.72
C TYR A 278 2.47 30.09 17.36
N ASN A 279 1.38 29.93 18.12
CA ASN A 279 0.08 30.56 17.80
C ASN A 279 -0.22 31.89 18.54
N GLY A 280 0.80 32.50 19.14
CA GLY A 280 0.61 33.67 20.01
C GLY A 280 0.24 33.35 21.46
N ALA A 281 0.00 32.07 21.80
CA ALA A 281 -0.24 31.59 23.16
C ALA A 281 0.68 30.41 23.55
N SER A 282 0.76 29.38 22.71
CA SER A 282 1.54 28.16 22.92
C SER A 282 2.30 27.76 21.65
N ARG A 283 3.34 26.92 21.81
CA ARG A 283 3.84 26.15 20.66
C ARG A 283 2.81 25.11 20.26
N LEU A 284 2.94 24.65 19.02
CA LEU A 284 2.12 23.61 18.42
C LEU A 284 2.99 22.38 18.14
N ASN A 285 2.39 21.20 18.27
CA ASN A 285 2.88 19.97 17.65
C ASN A 285 1.95 19.49 16.51
N THR A 286 0.86 20.23 16.26
CA THR A 286 -0.08 19.98 15.16
C THR A 286 0.57 20.23 13.81
N ILE A 287 0.13 19.48 12.81
CA ILE A 287 0.50 19.66 11.41
C ILE A 287 -0.79 19.93 10.63
N TYR A 288 -0.79 20.99 9.85
CA TYR A 288 -1.88 21.32 8.93
C TYR A 288 -1.43 21.01 7.50
N SER A 289 -2.32 20.45 6.69
CA SER A 289 -2.03 20.09 5.30
C SER A 289 -3.13 20.62 4.36
N ALA A 290 -2.80 20.89 3.11
CA ALA A 290 -3.79 21.20 2.07
C ALA A 290 -3.27 20.85 0.67
N THR A 291 -3.93 19.92 -0.01
CA THR A 291 -3.73 19.67 -1.44
C THR A 291 -4.16 20.90 -2.24
N ILE A 292 -3.29 21.39 -3.13
CA ILE A 292 -3.56 22.53 -4.01
C ILE A 292 -4.17 22.01 -5.31
N SER A 293 -5.43 22.35 -5.58
CA SER A 293 -6.18 21.83 -6.73
C SER A 293 -6.04 22.69 -7.99
N GLU A 294 -5.89 24.00 -7.82
CA GLU A 294 -5.38 24.93 -8.83
C GLU A 294 -4.76 26.16 -8.13
N PRO A 295 -3.93 26.99 -8.80
CA PRO A 295 -3.15 28.02 -8.12
C PRO A 295 -3.97 29.05 -7.33
N GLY A 296 -4.00 28.88 -6.01
CA GLY A 296 -4.75 29.70 -5.07
C GLY A 296 -6.05 29.12 -4.54
N GLU A 297 -6.46 27.94 -4.99
CA GLU A 297 -7.61 27.17 -4.48
C GLU A 297 -7.13 25.83 -3.87
N THR A 298 -7.72 25.42 -2.75
CA THR A 298 -7.44 24.13 -2.11
C THR A 298 -8.51 23.10 -2.47
N ALA A 299 -8.16 21.80 -2.49
CA ALA A 299 -9.12 20.75 -2.88
C ALA A 299 -10.32 20.65 -1.90
N ASP A 300 -10.04 20.55 -0.60
CA ASP A 300 -11.04 20.36 0.46
C ASP A 300 -10.82 21.27 1.69
N GLY A 301 -9.96 22.30 1.57
CA GLY A 301 -9.57 23.19 2.68
C GLY A 301 -8.37 22.68 3.48
N TRP A 302 -7.88 23.50 4.40
CA TRP A 302 -6.79 23.11 5.32
C TRP A 302 -7.24 22.05 6.33
N SER A 303 -6.70 20.85 6.18
CA SER A 303 -6.86 19.68 7.04
C SER A 303 -5.95 19.75 8.28
N LEU A 304 -6.27 18.96 9.32
CA LEU A 304 -5.38 18.66 10.45
C LEU A 304 -5.00 17.19 10.36
N ALA A 305 -3.72 16.88 10.12
CA ALA A 305 -3.23 15.50 10.06
C ALA A 305 -3.41 14.77 11.40
N GLU A 306 -3.62 13.44 11.36
CA GLU A 306 -3.67 12.63 12.60
C GLU A 306 -2.29 12.54 13.26
N ALA A 307 -1.22 12.49 12.45
CA ALA A 307 0.15 12.56 12.92
C ALA A 307 0.49 13.94 13.52
N THR A 308 1.23 13.94 14.61
CA THR A 308 1.71 15.17 15.27
C THR A 308 3.15 15.01 15.73
N LEU A 309 3.88 16.12 15.81
CA LEU A 309 5.27 16.12 16.27
C LEU A 309 5.37 15.53 17.70
N PRO A 310 6.43 14.78 18.04
CA PRO A 310 6.62 14.23 19.39
C PRO A 310 6.81 15.29 20.49
N THR A 311 7.02 16.56 20.11
CA THR A 311 7.11 17.71 21.03
C THR A 311 6.64 18.99 20.33
N ALA A 312 5.91 19.84 21.05
CA ALA A 312 5.45 21.13 20.53
C ALA A 312 6.59 22.16 20.48
N MET A 313 6.94 22.61 19.28
CA MET A 313 8.13 23.42 19.04
C MET A 313 7.96 24.48 17.95
N ASP A 314 8.73 25.56 18.06
CA ASP A 314 8.83 26.64 17.07
C ASP A 314 10.29 26.95 16.68
N GLN A 315 10.53 27.53 15.50
CA GLN A 315 11.83 28.03 15.03
C GLN A 315 12.94 26.97 14.87
N GLY A 316 12.56 25.74 14.50
CA GLY A 316 13.47 24.76 13.90
C GLY A 316 13.59 24.98 12.38
N GLY A 317 14.02 23.93 11.67
CA GLY A 317 13.85 23.82 10.20
C GLY A 317 13.24 22.47 9.83
N ALA A 318 12.83 22.32 8.57
CA ALA A 318 12.41 21.05 7.97
C ALA A 318 13.02 20.90 6.58
N ILE A 319 13.05 19.67 6.06
CA ILE A 319 13.34 19.32 4.66
C ILE A 319 12.54 18.05 4.29
N THR A 320 12.25 17.87 3.01
CA THR A 320 11.87 16.59 2.40
C THR A 320 13.04 16.02 1.61
N TYR A 321 13.18 14.69 1.58
CA TYR A 321 14.13 13.97 0.73
C TYR A 321 13.67 12.51 0.56
N ASP A 322 13.63 12.00 -0.68
CA ASP A 322 13.38 10.58 -1.02
C ASP A 322 12.19 9.94 -0.27
N GLY A 323 11.04 10.65 -0.25
CA GLY A 323 9.80 10.20 0.43
C GLY A 323 9.75 10.40 1.95
N GLU A 324 10.78 10.97 2.59
CA GLU A 324 10.77 11.27 4.03
C GLU A 324 10.81 12.78 4.32
N THR A 325 10.06 13.18 5.36
CA THR A 325 10.08 14.55 5.92
C THR A 325 10.80 14.56 7.25
N TYR A 326 11.71 15.52 7.43
CA TYR A 326 12.50 15.67 8.66
C TYR A 326 12.28 17.04 9.32
N THR A 327 12.41 17.10 10.65
CA THR A 327 12.48 18.38 11.41
C THR A 327 13.70 18.43 12.33
N PHE A 328 14.33 19.61 12.43
CA PHE A 328 15.64 19.79 13.06
C PHE A 328 15.64 20.86 14.16
N GLY A 329 15.94 20.44 15.39
CA GLY A 329 16.18 21.35 16.51
C GLY A 329 14.94 22.16 16.91
N GLY A 330 15.06 23.48 16.98
CA GLY A 330 13.98 24.39 17.36
C GLY A 330 13.87 24.64 18.87
N LEU A 331 12.71 25.15 19.28
CA LEU A 331 12.43 25.62 20.64
C LEU A 331 11.09 25.11 21.15
N ALA A 332 11.16 24.27 22.19
CA ALA A 332 10.03 23.87 23.03
C ALA A 332 10.13 24.57 24.40
N ASP A 333 9.92 23.85 25.51
CA ASP A 333 10.27 24.34 26.87
C ASP A 333 11.79 24.59 27.03
N SER A 334 12.61 23.98 26.18
CA SER A 334 14.03 24.30 25.98
C SER A 334 14.37 24.33 24.49
N PHE A 335 15.53 24.88 24.15
CA PHE A 335 16.15 24.66 22.83
C PHE A 335 16.40 23.15 22.64
N GLN A 336 16.12 22.64 21.45
CA GLN A 336 16.22 21.22 21.13
C GLN A 336 17.48 20.91 20.33
N SER A 337 17.88 19.65 20.39
CA SER A 337 18.81 19.00 19.46
C SER A 337 18.19 17.77 18.81
N ALA A 338 16.90 17.50 19.07
CA ALA A 338 16.18 16.40 18.47
C ALA A 338 16.12 16.57 16.94
N VAL A 339 16.09 15.43 16.27
CA VAL A 339 15.69 15.31 14.88
C VAL A 339 14.54 14.30 14.85
N TYR A 340 13.48 14.60 14.12
CA TYR A 340 12.33 13.72 13.94
C TYR A 340 12.14 13.50 12.45
N SER A 341 11.87 12.25 12.06
CA SER A 341 11.56 11.81 10.70
C SER A 341 10.11 11.34 10.61
N THR A 342 9.51 11.42 9.43
CA THR A 342 8.28 10.72 9.09
C THR A 342 8.27 10.31 7.62
N ILE A 343 7.88 9.08 7.35
CA ILE A 343 7.54 8.65 5.98
C ILE A 343 6.36 9.50 5.51
N SER A 344 6.51 10.01 4.30
CA SER A 344 5.61 10.93 3.59
C SER A 344 5.28 10.24 2.27
N PRO A 345 4.38 9.24 2.30
CA PRO A 345 4.34 8.18 1.30
C PRO A 345 4.03 8.73 -0.10
N SER A 346 4.92 8.47 -1.05
CA SER A 346 4.60 8.63 -2.48
C SER A 346 3.38 7.77 -2.79
N VAL A 347 2.28 8.37 -3.24
CA VAL A 347 1.00 7.67 -3.32
C VAL A 347 0.98 6.67 -4.47
N VAL A 348 1.42 5.43 -4.19
CA VAL A 348 1.30 4.29 -5.09
C VAL A 348 -0.09 3.67 -4.94
N SER A 349 -0.90 3.82 -5.99
CA SER A 349 -2.22 3.19 -6.09
C SER A 349 -2.09 1.83 -6.77
N MET A 350 -2.59 0.78 -6.11
CA MET A 350 -2.60 -0.59 -6.63
C MET A 350 -4.05 -1.01 -6.87
N ASP A 351 -4.42 -1.20 -8.14
CA ASP A 351 -5.74 -1.73 -8.51
C ASP A 351 -5.70 -3.26 -8.44
N THR A 352 -6.46 -3.84 -7.51
CA THR A 352 -6.54 -5.30 -7.34
C THR A 352 -7.38 -5.94 -8.45
N LEU A 353 -6.84 -6.99 -9.07
CA LEU A 353 -7.65 -7.89 -9.90
C LEU A 353 -8.73 -8.58 -9.03
N PRO A 354 -9.92 -8.89 -9.59
CA PRO A 354 -10.83 -9.82 -8.94
C PRO A 354 -10.15 -11.18 -8.80
N ALA A 355 -10.35 -11.86 -7.67
CA ALA A 355 -9.74 -13.17 -7.35
C ALA A 355 -10.30 -14.35 -8.19
N GLU A 356 -10.78 -14.07 -9.40
CA GLU A 356 -11.45 -15.01 -10.31
C GLU A 356 -10.53 -15.47 -11.46
N ASP A 357 -9.41 -14.78 -11.73
CA ASP A 357 -8.53 -15.02 -12.88
C ASP A 357 -7.18 -15.72 -12.58
N ILE A 358 -6.76 -15.87 -11.31
CA ILE A 358 -5.45 -16.47 -10.94
C ILE A 358 -5.62 -17.97 -10.64
N THR A 359 -5.57 -18.82 -11.68
CA THR A 359 -5.86 -20.27 -11.56
C THR A 359 -4.75 -21.22 -12.00
N ASP A 360 -3.69 -20.75 -12.68
CA ASP A 360 -2.57 -21.59 -13.15
C ASP A 360 -1.18 -21.09 -12.71
N GLY A 361 -1.14 -20.22 -11.69
CA GLY A 361 0.08 -19.55 -11.22
C GLY A 361 0.46 -18.29 -12.00
N GLY A 362 -0.19 -18.04 -13.15
CA GLY A 362 -0.02 -16.83 -13.95
C GLY A 362 -0.94 -15.68 -13.51
N GLY A 363 -0.44 -14.45 -13.65
CA GLY A 363 -1.21 -13.23 -13.43
C GLY A 363 -0.51 -11.97 -13.94
N THR A 364 -1.21 -10.85 -14.05
CA THR A 364 -0.60 -9.54 -14.36
C THR A 364 -1.11 -8.50 -13.38
N MET A 365 -0.24 -7.98 -12.53
CA MET A 365 -0.60 -6.84 -11.67
C MET A 365 -0.37 -5.53 -12.40
N HIS A 366 -1.20 -4.54 -12.07
CA HIS A 366 -1.08 -3.18 -12.54
C HIS A 366 -0.96 -2.24 -11.35
N GLY A 367 -0.01 -1.31 -11.42
CA GLY A 367 0.14 -0.23 -10.44
C GLY A 367 0.25 1.11 -11.15
N GLU A 368 -0.22 2.17 -10.50
CA GLU A 368 0.09 3.54 -10.88
C GLU A 368 0.86 4.20 -9.74
N THR A 369 2.07 4.69 -10.04
CA THR A 369 2.83 5.55 -9.13
C THR A 369 2.77 6.99 -9.63
N GLN A 370 2.54 7.93 -8.71
CA GLN A 370 2.78 9.35 -8.96
C GLN A 370 4.21 9.66 -8.50
N LEU A 371 5.10 9.99 -9.46
CA LEU A 371 6.42 10.52 -9.12
C LEU A 371 6.29 12.02 -8.82
N GLY A 372 6.04 12.36 -7.56
CA GLY A 372 5.87 13.74 -7.11
C GLY A 372 7.19 14.45 -6.81
N GLY A 373 7.33 15.66 -7.35
CA GLY A 373 8.14 16.73 -6.77
C GLY A 373 9.67 16.75 -7.03
N GLY A 374 10.15 17.93 -7.44
CA GLY A 374 11.40 18.49 -6.89
C GLY A 374 12.72 18.14 -7.57
N LEU A 375 12.75 17.39 -8.68
CA LEU A 375 13.99 17.17 -9.42
C LEU A 375 14.46 18.46 -10.11
N THR A 376 15.69 18.87 -9.84
CA THR A 376 16.37 19.90 -10.63
C THR A 376 16.57 19.42 -12.08
N VAL A 377 16.52 20.37 -13.03
CA VAL A 377 16.34 20.12 -14.48
C VAL A 377 17.46 19.30 -15.16
N ASP A 378 18.52 18.93 -14.45
CA ASP A 378 19.59 18.03 -14.93
C ASP A 378 19.38 16.55 -14.52
N ASP A 379 18.49 16.22 -13.56
CA ASP A 379 18.49 14.93 -12.83
C ASP A 379 17.37 13.94 -13.23
N ILE A 380 16.54 14.22 -14.26
CA ILE A 380 15.41 13.34 -14.64
C ILE A 380 15.94 11.93 -15.02
N PRO A 381 15.54 10.85 -14.31
CA PRO A 381 16.15 9.53 -14.48
C PRO A 381 15.93 9.00 -15.90
N GLU A 382 17.02 8.60 -16.57
CA GLU A 382 17.00 8.10 -17.96
C GLU A 382 16.13 6.84 -18.10
N SER A 383 15.92 6.09 -17.01
CA SER A 383 14.96 4.98 -16.95
C SER A 383 14.49 4.71 -15.52
N LEU A 384 13.26 4.17 -15.41
CA LEU A 384 12.74 3.57 -14.18
C LEU A 384 12.66 2.05 -14.35
N LEU A 385 13.22 1.31 -13.40
CA LEU A 385 12.95 -0.12 -13.25
C LEU A 385 11.85 -0.33 -12.22
N VAL A 386 10.87 -1.19 -12.51
CA VAL A 386 9.82 -1.58 -11.55
C VAL A 386 9.70 -3.10 -11.50
N GLY A 387 9.55 -3.64 -10.29
CA GLY A 387 9.33 -5.07 -10.07
C GLY A 387 8.52 -5.34 -8.81
N PHE A 388 7.75 -6.43 -8.81
CA PHE A 388 6.97 -6.87 -7.67
C PHE A 388 7.69 -7.96 -6.89
N HIS A 389 7.69 -7.80 -5.56
CA HIS A 389 8.22 -8.75 -4.60
C HIS A 389 7.08 -9.41 -3.83
N PHE A 390 7.19 -10.73 -3.61
CA PHE A 390 6.15 -11.56 -3.02
C PHE A 390 6.72 -12.35 -1.84
N ASN A 391 6.00 -12.35 -0.71
CA ASN A 391 6.37 -13.09 0.49
C ASN A 391 5.12 -13.73 1.14
N THR A 392 5.26 -14.91 1.73
CA THR A 392 4.17 -15.58 2.49
C THR A 392 4.02 -15.06 3.92
N GLU A 393 4.96 -14.22 4.39
CA GLU A 393 4.95 -13.58 5.71
C GLU A 393 4.87 -12.04 5.59
N PRO A 394 4.25 -11.32 6.55
CA PRO A 394 3.99 -9.87 6.52
C PRO A 394 5.25 -8.99 6.74
N THR A 395 6.43 -9.47 6.39
CA THR A 395 7.71 -8.77 6.61
C THR A 395 8.46 -8.58 5.31
N VAL A 396 8.89 -7.34 5.04
CA VAL A 396 9.76 -7.00 3.92
C VAL A 396 11.19 -7.48 4.22
N ASP A 397 11.40 -8.80 4.09
CA ASP A 397 12.70 -9.46 4.28
C ASP A 397 13.29 -9.88 2.92
N TRP A 398 14.13 -8.99 2.39
CA TRP A 398 14.81 -9.17 1.11
C TRP A 398 15.75 -10.39 1.05
N GLU A 399 16.19 -10.94 2.19
CA GLU A 399 17.00 -12.18 2.19
C GLU A 399 16.14 -13.45 2.04
N ASN A 400 14.81 -13.37 2.23
CA ASN A 400 13.87 -14.49 2.20
C ASN A 400 12.79 -14.38 1.10
N ASN A 401 12.94 -13.49 0.12
CA ASN A 401 12.02 -13.35 -1.01
C ASN A 401 11.85 -14.67 -1.79
N THR A 402 10.62 -15.19 -1.89
CA THR A 402 10.34 -16.48 -2.54
C THR A 402 10.19 -16.36 -4.05
N HIS A 403 9.41 -15.37 -4.52
CA HIS A 403 9.08 -15.18 -5.94
C HIS A 403 9.25 -13.71 -6.36
N SER A 404 9.45 -13.45 -7.66
CA SER A 404 9.70 -12.10 -8.18
C SER A 404 9.28 -11.96 -9.64
N SER A 405 8.54 -10.89 -9.96
CA SER A 405 8.19 -10.52 -11.35
C SER A 405 9.44 -10.29 -12.21
N PRO A 406 9.39 -10.53 -13.54
CA PRO A 406 10.31 -9.86 -14.46
C PRO A 406 10.23 -8.34 -14.26
N VAL A 407 11.37 -7.66 -14.40
CA VAL A 407 11.48 -6.22 -14.18
C VAL A 407 11.11 -5.47 -15.46
N GLU A 408 10.06 -4.66 -15.45
CA GLU A 408 9.76 -3.75 -16.56
C GLU A 408 10.70 -2.52 -16.51
N THR A 409 11.08 -2.04 -17.69
CA THR A 409 11.85 -0.79 -17.86
C THR A 409 10.96 0.24 -18.53
N VAL A 410 10.68 1.34 -17.85
CA VAL A 410 9.97 2.48 -18.42
C VAL A 410 11.01 3.41 -19.05
N GLU A 411 11.00 3.49 -20.38
CA GLU A 411 11.78 4.46 -21.17
C GLU A 411 10.90 5.70 -21.47
N GLU A 412 11.47 6.90 -21.33
CA GLU A 412 10.83 8.23 -21.48
C GLU A 412 9.82 8.62 -20.36
N ILE A 413 10.29 9.36 -19.35
CA ILE A 413 9.49 10.10 -18.36
C ILE A 413 9.47 11.59 -18.79
N GLU A 414 8.31 12.14 -19.17
CA GLU A 414 8.18 13.54 -19.65
C GLU A 414 7.58 14.49 -18.59
N GLY A 415 8.41 14.93 -17.65
CA GLY A 415 8.17 16.14 -16.83
C GLY A 415 7.75 15.89 -15.38
N ASP A 416 7.63 16.99 -14.65
CA ASP A 416 7.26 17.03 -13.23
C ASP A 416 5.85 16.43 -13.01
N ASN A 417 5.69 15.67 -11.92
CA ASN A 417 4.46 14.95 -11.55
C ASN A 417 3.94 13.99 -12.66
N THR A 418 4.84 13.21 -13.27
CA THR A 418 4.46 12.13 -14.19
C THR A 418 3.80 10.97 -13.44
N HIS A 419 2.56 10.65 -13.79
CA HIS A 419 1.94 9.36 -13.48
C HIS A 419 2.54 8.25 -14.35
N ILE A 420 3.09 7.21 -13.71
CA ILE A 420 3.64 6.04 -14.40
C ILE A 420 2.77 4.82 -14.07
N SER A 421 2.01 4.36 -15.05
CA SER A 421 1.35 3.06 -15.03
C SER A 421 2.36 1.97 -15.42
N PHE A 422 2.47 0.91 -14.63
CA PHE A 422 3.38 -0.22 -14.87
C PHE A 422 2.67 -1.57 -14.73
N SER A 423 3.27 -2.62 -15.30
CA SER A 423 2.79 -4.00 -15.26
C SER A 423 3.87 -4.94 -14.71
N GLY A 424 3.44 -6.11 -14.25
CA GLY A 424 4.36 -7.19 -13.90
C GLY A 424 3.68 -8.55 -13.98
N GLU A 425 4.35 -9.51 -14.60
CA GLU A 425 3.88 -10.89 -14.69
C GLU A 425 4.17 -11.61 -13.36
N MET A 426 3.18 -12.32 -12.86
CA MET A 426 3.27 -13.18 -11.67
C MET A 426 3.63 -14.58 -12.18
N ASP A 427 4.81 -15.07 -11.81
CA ASP A 427 5.33 -16.40 -12.18
C ASP A 427 5.56 -17.26 -10.91
N ASP A 428 5.47 -18.58 -11.06
CA ASP A 428 5.85 -19.62 -10.08
C ASP A 428 5.18 -19.56 -8.68
N LEU A 429 4.07 -18.84 -8.51
CA LEU A 429 3.37 -18.74 -7.21
C LEU A 429 2.65 -20.03 -6.78
N ASP A 430 2.75 -20.38 -5.50
CA ASP A 430 2.05 -21.49 -4.85
C ASP A 430 0.52 -21.24 -4.79
N CYS A 431 -0.29 -22.27 -5.01
CA CYS A 431 -1.76 -22.22 -4.88
C CYS A 431 -2.23 -22.32 -3.41
N ASP A 432 -3.50 -21.98 -3.16
CA ASP A 432 -4.13 -21.84 -1.82
C ASP A 432 -3.34 -20.99 -0.80
N THR A 433 -2.46 -20.11 -1.29
CA THR A 433 -1.43 -19.42 -0.49
C THR A 433 -1.70 -17.92 -0.43
N GLN A 434 -1.67 -17.37 0.79
CA GLN A 434 -1.70 -15.93 1.00
C GLN A 434 -0.31 -15.34 0.78
N TYR A 435 -0.22 -14.39 -0.15
CA TYR A 435 0.97 -13.58 -0.37
C TYR A 435 0.74 -12.13 0.04
N TRP A 436 1.73 -11.60 0.73
CA TRP A 436 1.99 -10.19 0.94
C TRP A 436 2.87 -9.74 -0.21
N TYR A 437 2.53 -8.62 -0.85
CA TYR A 437 3.30 -8.11 -1.98
C TYR A 437 3.58 -6.62 -1.86
N VAL A 438 4.66 -6.19 -2.51
CA VAL A 438 5.05 -4.79 -2.57
C VAL A 438 5.68 -4.49 -3.93
N ALA A 439 5.38 -3.31 -4.47
CA ALA A 439 6.08 -2.78 -5.64
C ALA A 439 7.40 -2.14 -5.19
N ALA A 440 8.51 -2.59 -5.76
CA ALA A 440 9.81 -1.98 -5.62
C ALA A 440 10.17 -1.24 -6.92
N TYR A 441 10.75 -0.06 -6.79
CA TYR A 441 11.18 0.73 -7.94
C TYR A 441 12.61 1.22 -7.77
N GLN A 442 13.36 1.29 -8.87
CA GLN A 442 14.73 1.78 -8.90
C GLN A 442 14.82 2.89 -9.94
N LEU A 443 15.03 4.13 -9.47
CA LEU A 443 15.33 5.28 -10.31
C LEU A 443 16.78 5.13 -10.80
N ILE A 444 17.02 5.29 -12.11
CA ILE A 444 18.38 5.20 -12.69
C ILE A 444 18.74 6.51 -13.38
N ASP A 445 19.77 7.16 -12.86
CA ASP A 445 20.49 8.27 -13.50
C ASP A 445 21.97 7.89 -13.68
N GLY A 446 22.42 7.73 -14.92
CA GLY A 446 23.83 7.51 -15.26
C GLY A 446 24.46 6.25 -14.61
N GLU A 447 25.26 6.46 -13.55
CA GLU A 447 25.83 5.38 -12.71
C GLU A 447 25.26 5.36 -11.27
N ASN A 448 24.31 6.25 -10.94
CA ASN A 448 23.59 6.33 -9.67
C ASN A 448 22.23 5.61 -9.73
N SER A 449 21.75 5.16 -8.56
CA SER A 449 20.37 4.70 -8.40
C SER A 449 19.90 4.74 -6.94
N SER A 450 18.72 5.28 -6.67
CA SER A 450 17.97 5.03 -5.43
C SER A 450 17.01 3.85 -5.63
N ILE A 451 16.66 3.17 -4.54
CA ILE A 451 15.62 2.12 -4.52
C ILE A 451 14.52 2.60 -3.58
N GLY A 452 13.34 2.85 -4.14
CA GLY A 452 12.13 3.14 -3.41
C GLY A 452 11.22 1.91 -3.31
N VAL A 453 10.30 1.95 -2.36
CA VAL A 453 9.33 0.88 -2.08
C VAL A 453 7.97 1.53 -1.93
N ALA A 454 6.93 0.95 -2.51
CA ALA A 454 5.57 1.39 -2.26
C ALA A 454 5.17 1.07 -0.81
N ASP A 455 4.79 2.07 -0.01
CA ASP A 455 4.46 1.86 1.42
C ASP A 455 3.27 0.92 1.68
N ASN A 456 2.43 0.69 0.67
CA ASN A 456 1.32 -0.26 0.72
C ASN A 456 1.81 -1.69 0.49
N THR A 457 1.97 -2.47 1.58
CA THR A 457 2.06 -3.93 1.48
C THR A 457 0.65 -4.51 1.40
N GLU A 458 0.19 -4.75 0.18
CA GLU A 458 -1.12 -5.35 -0.09
C GLU A 458 -1.10 -6.88 0.04
N THR A 459 -2.27 -7.49 0.12
CA THR A 459 -2.41 -8.96 0.23
C THR A 459 -3.40 -9.54 -0.76
N PHE A 460 -3.06 -10.70 -1.33
CA PHE A 460 -3.99 -11.57 -2.02
C PHE A 460 -3.83 -13.01 -1.53
N THR A 461 -4.79 -13.85 -1.87
CA THR A 461 -4.68 -15.31 -1.75
C THR A 461 -4.84 -15.85 -3.16
N THR A 462 -3.91 -16.69 -3.61
CA THR A 462 -4.08 -17.43 -4.87
C THR A 462 -5.33 -18.29 -4.80
N ALA A 463 -5.92 -18.67 -5.94
CA ALA A 463 -7.03 -19.62 -5.90
C ALA A 463 -6.59 -20.90 -5.17
N ALA A 464 -7.55 -21.55 -4.49
CA ALA A 464 -7.35 -22.90 -3.99
C ALA A 464 -6.84 -23.78 -5.13
N CYS A 465 -5.90 -24.67 -4.85
CA CYS A 465 -5.29 -25.52 -5.87
C CYS A 465 -6.37 -26.23 -6.68
N THR A 466 -6.52 -25.86 -7.95
CA THR A 466 -7.06 -26.79 -8.95
C THR A 466 -5.96 -27.79 -9.21
N ASP A 467 -5.81 -28.73 -8.27
CA ASP A 467 -5.09 -29.96 -8.52
C ASP A 467 -5.59 -30.53 -9.84
N SER A 468 -4.69 -31.06 -10.66
CA SER A 468 -5.08 -31.63 -11.94
C SER A 468 -5.94 -32.87 -11.70
N ASP A 469 -7.25 -32.70 -11.76
CA ASP A 469 -8.23 -33.76 -11.96
C ASP A 469 -8.15 -34.14 -13.45
N ASN A 470 -7.42 -35.23 -13.76
CA ASN A 470 -7.01 -35.58 -15.12
C ASN A 470 -8.11 -36.23 -15.96
N ASP A 471 -9.11 -36.80 -15.30
CA ASP A 471 -10.18 -37.62 -15.89
C ASP A 471 -11.60 -37.17 -15.51
N ALA A 472 -11.70 -36.16 -14.63
CA ALA A 472 -12.88 -35.36 -14.28
C ALA A 472 -13.87 -36.06 -13.34
N ASP A 473 -13.36 -36.81 -12.37
CA ASP A 473 -14.14 -37.63 -11.42
C ASP A 473 -14.57 -36.86 -10.14
N GLY A 474 -13.90 -35.74 -9.84
CA GLY A 474 -14.15 -34.90 -8.66
C GLY A 474 -13.08 -35.00 -7.55
N ILE A 475 -12.13 -35.93 -7.67
CA ILE A 475 -10.97 -36.08 -6.79
C ILE A 475 -9.73 -35.44 -7.43
N SER A 476 -8.77 -35.09 -6.58
CA SER A 476 -7.47 -34.55 -6.98
C SER A 476 -6.53 -35.69 -7.39
N SER A 477 -5.97 -35.69 -8.59
CA SER A 477 -4.95 -36.70 -8.94
C SER A 477 -3.69 -36.60 -8.07
N ALA A 478 -3.48 -35.52 -7.31
CA ALA A 478 -2.42 -35.46 -6.30
C ALA A 478 -2.76 -36.27 -5.03
N VAL A 479 -4.05 -36.43 -4.69
CA VAL A 479 -4.51 -37.36 -3.64
C VAL A 479 -4.42 -38.81 -4.11
N GLU A 480 -4.64 -39.05 -5.40
CA GLU A 480 -4.63 -40.38 -6.00
C GLU A 480 -3.24 -40.91 -6.33
N ASP A 481 -2.33 -40.06 -6.83
CA ASP A 481 -0.92 -40.41 -7.05
C ASP A 481 -0.20 -40.76 -5.73
N ASP A 482 -0.63 -40.15 -4.60
CA ASP A 482 -0.17 -40.47 -3.24
C ASP A 482 -0.94 -41.65 -2.60
N SER A 483 -1.83 -42.32 -3.35
CA SER A 483 -2.56 -43.50 -2.88
C SER A 483 -1.68 -44.76 -2.85
N PRO A 484 -2.10 -45.84 -2.13
CA PRO A 484 -1.28 -47.02 -1.96
C PRO A 484 -0.93 -47.72 -3.27
N ASN A 485 0.19 -48.47 -3.30
CA ASN A 485 0.63 -49.23 -4.48
C ASN A 485 1.02 -48.34 -5.69
N ASP A 486 1.71 -47.22 -5.42
CA ASP A 486 2.19 -46.24 -6.42
C ASP A 486 1.06 -45.65 -7.30
N GLY A 487 -0.10 -45.36 -6.70
CA GLY A 487 -1.28 -44.78 -7.38
C GLY A 487 -2.30 -45.80 -7.95
N ASP A 488 -2.03 -47.10 -7.83
CA ASP A 488 -2.88 -48.22 -8.29
C ASP A 488 -3.68 -48.77 -7.08
N GLY A 489 -4.62 -47.98 -6.58
CA GLY A 489 -5.30 -48.19 -5.29
C GLY A 489 -6.27 -49.39 -5.30
N ASN A 490 -6.80 -49.74 -6.48
CA ASN A 490 -7.63 -50.93 -6.69
C ASN A 490 -6.81 -52.22 -6.98
N ASN A 491 -5.53 -52.10 -7.39
CA ASN A 491 -4.64 -53.17 -7.87
C ASN A 491 -5.13 -53.83 -9.19
N ASP A 492 -5.50 -53.05 -10.20
CA ASP A 492 -5.76 -53.51 -11.57
C ASP A 492 -4.53 -53.31 -12.49
N GLY A 493 -3.70 -52.31 -12.21
CA GLY A 493 -2.42 -52.04 -12.89
C GLY A 493 -2.39 -50.86 -13.85
N ALA A 494 -3.40 -50.00 -13.85
CA ALA A 494 -3.27 -48.58 -14.20
C ALA A 494 -3.20 -47.72 -12.91
N GLN A 495 -3.10 -46.40 -13.02
CA GLN A 495 -3.21 -45.49 -11.87
C GLN A 495 -4.66 -45.00 -11.79
N ASP A 496 -5.21 -44.90 -10.57
CA ASP A 496 -6.58 -44.46 -10.33
C ASP A 496 -6.82 -43.07 -11.01
N SER A 497 -5.83 -42.17 -10.94
CA SER A 497 -5.76 -40.85 -11.61
C SER A 497 -5.73 -40.84 -13.16
N GLU A 498 -5.76 -42.00 -13.83
CA GLU A 498 -6.00 -42.15 -15.28
C GLU A 498 -7.35 -42.83 -15.59
N GLN A 499 -8.21 -43.04 -14.60
CA GLN A 499 -9.36 -43.95 -14.63
C GLN A 499 -10.65 -43.37 -13.98
N ALA A 500 -11.43 -42.57 -14.72
CA ALA A 500 -12.72 -41.99 -14.24
C ALA A 500 -13.81 -42.98 -13.76
N ASN A 501 -13.54 -44.28 -13.72
CA ASN A 501 -14.36 -45.33 -13.10
C ASN A 501 -13.75 -45.88 -11.78
N VAL A 502 -12.68 -45.28 -11.27
CA VAL A 502 -11.90 -45.69 -10.08
C VAL A 502 -11.41 -44.43 -9.33
N ALA A 503 -12.03 -44.10 -8.19
CA ALA A 503 -11.70 -42.90 -7.40
C ALA A 503 -10.94 -43.25 -6.12
N SER A 504 -9.80 -42.61 -5.83
CA SER A 504 -8.97 -42.88 -4.64
C SER A 504 -8.89 -41.70 -3.66
N MET A 505 -9.43 -41.84 -2.45
CA MET A 505 -9.42 -40.76 -1.45
C MET A 505 -9.00 -41.19 -0.05
N ILE A 506 -8.62 -40.24 0.80
CA ILE A 506 -8.46 -40.46 2.24
C ILE A 506 -9.84 -40.41 2.91
N ASP A 507 -10.26 -41.52 3.53
CA ASP A 507 -11.49 -41.60 4.32
C ASP A 507 -11.33 -40.74 5.59
N PRO A 508 -12.13 -39.66 5.77
CA PRO A 508 -11.99 -38.75 6.90
C PRO A 508 -12.49 -39.35 8.23
N VAL A 509 -13.20 -40.47 8.19
CA VAL A 509 -13.75 -41.18 9.36
C VAL A 509 -12.74 -42.20 9.91
N SER A 510 -12.02 -42.92 9.05
CA SER A 510 -10.97 -43.87 9.48
C SER A 510 -9.56 -43.29 9.50
N GLY A 511 -9.26 -42.33 8.63
CA GLY A 511 -7.92 -41.77 8.42
C GLY A 511 -6.97 -42.66 7.59
N GLU A 512 -7.51 -43.65 6.87
CA GLU A 512 -6.81 -44.52 5.93
C GLU A 512 -7.36 -44.27 4.51
N TYR A 513 -6.75 -44.85 3.47
CA TYR A 513 -7.29 -44.73 2.10
C TYR A 513 -8.54 -45.57 1.87
N ALA A 514 -9.42 -45.08 1.00
CA ALA A 514 -10.59 -45.79 0.50
C ALA A 514 -10.79 -45.51 -1.00
N VAL A 515 -11.21 -46.53 -1.75
CA VAL A 515 -11.27 -46.49 -3.22
C VAL A 515 -12.65 -46.97 -3.70
N LEU A 516 -13.25 -46.26 -4.64
CA LEU A 516 -14.51 -46.63 -5.29
C LEU A 516 -14.23 -47.09 -6.74
N GLU A 517 -14.47 -48.35 -7.05
CA GLU A 517 -14.40 -48.93 -8.41
C GLU A 517 -15.81 -49.22 -8.92
N VAL A 518 -16.12 -48.77 -10.14
CA VAL A 518 -17.34 -49.08 -10.88
C VAL A 518 -17.04 -49.64 -12.27
N ASP A 519 -18.05 -50.24 -12.94
CA ASP A 519 -17.94 -50.77 -14.30
C ASP A 519 -17.31 -49.76 -15.29
N GLU A 520 -16.35 -50.19 -16.15
CA GLU A 520 -15.59 -49.43 -17.19
C GLU A 520 -16.43 -48.53 -18.15
N GLN A 521 -17.75 -48.58 -18.09
CA GLN A 521 -18.68 -47.81 -18.93
C GLN A 521 -19.41 -46.68 -18.19
N CYS A 522 -19.20 -46.58 -16.88
CA CYS A 522 -19.67 -45.48 -16.06
C CYS A 522 -18.50 -44.55 -15.72
N SER A 523 -18.77 -43.27 -15.54
CA SER A 523 -17.83 -42.33 -14.89
C SER A 523 -18.35 -41.91 -13.53
N ILE A 524 -17.46 -41.72 -12.57
CA ILE A 524 -17.74 -41.04 -11.31
C ILE A 524 -17.87 -39.54 -11.60
N GLU A 525 -18.82 -38.87 -10.94
CA GLU A 525 -19.03 -37.41 -11.03
C GLU A 525 -18.79 -36.70 -9.69
N SER A 526 -18.81 -37.46 -8.59
CA SER A 526 -18.50 -37.02 -7.23
C SER A 526 -18.39 -38.22 -6.29
N LEU A 527 -17.40 -38.23 -5.41
CA LEU A 527 -17.27 -39.13 -4.27
C LEU A 527 -17.00 -38.32 -2.99
N GLU A 528 -17.82 -38.52 -1.96
CA GLU A 528 -17.58 -38.06 -0.60
C GLU A 528 -17.65 -39.25 0.38
N ILE A 529 -16.99 -39.15 1.54
CA ILE A 529 -17.10 -40.15 2.61
C ILE A 529 -17.52 -39.45 3.91
N ASP A 530 -18.80 -39.62 4.26
CA ASP A 530 -19.42 -39.00 5.43
C ASP A 530 -19.45 -39.97 6.63
N SER A 531 -19.39 -39.43 7.86
CA SER A 531 -19.74 -40.23 9.04
C SER A 531 -21.26 -40.36 9.18
N GLU A 532 -21.74 -41.37 9.92
CA GLU A 532 -23.17 -41.55 10.25
C GLU A 532 -23.84 -40.25 10.74
N ALA A 533 -23.09 -39.40 11.46
CA ALA A 533 -23.58 -38.17 12.07
C ALA A 533 -23.68 -36.99 11.09
N GLU A 534 -23.04 -37.07 9.92
CA GLU A 534 -23.19 -36.10 8.82
C GLU A 534 -24.36 -36.48 7.90
N VAL A 535 -24.42 -37.73 7.41
CA VAL A 535 -25.51 -38.18 6.51
C VAL A 535 -26.90 -38.14 7.17
N SER A 536 -27.00 -38.25 8.51
CA SER A 536 -28.29 -38.58 9.13
C SER A 536 -28.52 -38.19 10.60
N ASP A 537 -29.65 -37.51 10.85
CA ASP A 537 -30.33 -37.44 12.17
C ASP A 537 -30.79 -38.83 12.69
N HIS A 538 -30.80 -39.88 11.85
CA HIS A 538 -31.37 -41.21 12.14
C HIS A 538 -30.27 -42.27 12.35
N GLN A 539 -29.51 -42.16 13.45
CA GLN A 539 -28.48 -43.15 13.83
C GLN A 539 -29.00 -44.60 13.85
N ASP A 540 -28.17 -45.53 13.36
CA ASP A 540 -28.42 -46.95 13.39
C ASP A 540 -28.09 -47.53 14.76
N GLY A 541 -29.12 -47.73 15.59
CA GLY A 541 -28.98 -48.37 16.91
C GLY A 541 -28.52 -49.85 16.90
N THR A 542 -28.01 -50.36 15.78
CA THR A 542 -27.58 -51.76 15.58
C THR A 542 -26.18 -51.92 14.96
N TYR A 543 -25.68 -50.94 14.19
CA TYR A 543 -24.38 -51.00 13.50
C TYR A 543 -23.57 -49.73 13.73
N ASP A 544 -22.27 -49.89 13.97
CA ASP A 544 -21.29 -48.80 13.99
C ASP A 544 -20.61 -48.70 12.61
N TYR A 545 -20.31 -47.48 12.13
CA TYR A 545 -19.72 -47.21 10.81
C TYR A 545 -18.29 -46.66 10.92
N PRO A 546 -17.25 -47.52 11.08
CA PRO A 546 -15.86 -47.09 11.32
C PRO A 546 -15.12 -46.61 10.07
N ALA A 547 -15.82 -46.45 8.94
CA ALA A 547 -15.29 -46.11 7.61
C ALA A 547 -16.24 -45.17 6.84
N GLY A 548 -17.11 -44.48 7.59
CA GLY A 548 -18.23 -43.72 7.03
C GLY A 548 -19.21 -44.55 6.19
N LEU A 549 -19.89 -43.84 5.30
CA LEU A 549 -20.45 -44.35 4.05
C LEU A 549 -19.73 -43.61 2.91
N MET A 550 -19.44 -44.28 1.80
CA MET A 550 -19.19 -43.54 0.55
C MET A 550 -20.55 -43.06 0.06
N ASP A 551 -20.74 -41.75 -0.11
CA ASP A 551 -21.85 -41.18 -0.88
C ASP A 551 -21.27 -40.71 -2.21
N PHE A 552 -21.86 -41.17 -3.32
CA PHE A 552 -21.27 -41.00 -4.63
C PHE A 552 -22.33 -40.92 -5.72
N ARG A 553 -21.94 -40.27 -6.82
CA ARG A 553 -22.72 -40.17 -8.05
C ARG A 553 -21.91 -40.70 -9.23
N ILE A 554 -22.53 -41.54 -10.05
CA ILE A 554 -21.95 -42.04 -11.31
C ILE A 554 -22.92 -41.82 -12.48
N ASP A 555 -22.42 -41.50 -13.67
CA ASP A 555 -23.18 -41.57 -14.93
C ASP A 555 -22.79 -42.84 -15.70
N CYS A 556 -23.77 -43.69 -16.01
CA CYS A 556 -23.62 -44.90 -16.82
C CYS A 556 -24.27 -44.80 -18.21
N GLY A 557 -24.76 -43.61 -18.60
CA GLY A 557 -25.15 -43.22 -19.96
C GLY A 557 -26.45 -43.81 -20.54
N GLU A 558 -26.82 -45.05 -20.23
CA GLU A 558 -28.11 -45.64 -20.64
C GLU A 558 -29.05 -45.90 -19.43
N GLY A 559 -30.09 -45.08 -19.34
CA GLY A 559 -31.17 -45.18 -18.36
C GLY A 559 -31.66 -46.61 -18.11
N GLY A 560 -31.42 -47.08 -16.90
CA GLY A 560 -31.75 -48.40 -16.39
C GLY A 560 -30.59 -49.39 -16.40
N PHE A 561 -29.34 -48.93 -16.50
CA PHE A 561 -28.13 -49.75 -16.34
C PHE A 561 -28.03 -50.42 -14.96
N THR A 562 -27.14 -51.40 -14.79
CA THR A 562 -26.89 -52.09 -13.51
C THR A 562 -25.39 -52.16 -13.27
N ALA A 563 -24.89 -51.22 -12.47
CA ALA A 563 -23.48 -51.12 -12.12
C ALA A 563 -23.11 -52.12 -11.02
N THR A 564 -21.95 -52.72 -11.17
CA THR A 564 -21.21 -53.35 -10.08
C THR A 564 -20.48 -52.25 -9.33
N ILE A 565 -20.67 -52.17 -8.02
CA ILE A 565 -19.94 -51.25 -7.15
C ILE A 565 -18.97 -52.09 -6.31
N THR A 566 -17.69 -51.73 -6.35
CA THR A 566 -16.66 -52.29 -5.47
C THR A 566 -16.04 -51.18 -4.63
N GLN A 567 -16.04 -51.36 -3.31
CA GLN A 567 -15.50 -50.39 -2.35
C GLN A 567 -14.32 -51.03 -1.62
N TYR A 568 -13.14 -50.40 -1.70
CA TYR A 568 -11.92 -50.81 -1.03
C TYR A 568 -11.70 -49.91 0.20
N TYR A 569 -11.38 -50.51 1.34
CA TYR A 569 -11.11 -49.81 2.60
C TYR A 569 -9.78 -50.30 3.19
N TYR A 570 -8.77 -49.44 3.21
CA TYR A 570 -7.46 -49.75 3.79
C TYR A 570 -7.48 -49.72 5.32
N GLY A 571 -6.53 -50.40 5.96
CA GLY A 571 -6.35 -50.47 7.43
C GLY A 571 -7.42 -51.27 8.19
N ILE A 572 -8.66 -51.32 7.69
CA ILE A 572 -9.84 -51.84 8.38
C ILE A 572 -9.89 -53.37 8.34
N SER A 573 -10.23 -53.98 9.49
CA SER A 573 -10.36 -55.43 9.61
C SER A 573 -11.46 -55.86 10.59
N GLY A 574 -12.13 -56.97 10.28
CA GLY A 574 -13.30 -57.45 11.01
C GLY A 574 -14.30 -58.18 10.11
N ASP A 575 -15.42 -58.58 10.71
CA ASP A 575 -16.62 -59.04 10.01
C ASP A 575 -17.59 -57.85 9.88
N PHE A 576 -18.12 -57.61 8.67
CA PHE A 576 -18.97 -56.45 8.34
C PHE A 576 -20.11 -56.88 7.41
N GLU A 577 -21.23 -56.17 7.49
CA GLU A 577 -22.33 -56.24 6.53
C GLU A 577 -22.38 -54.93 5.73
N VAL A 578 -22.64 -54.99 4.43
CA VAL A 578 -22.76 -53.77 3.61
C VAL A 578 -24.14 -53.17 3.81
N ARG A 579 -24.17 -51.90 4.19
CA ARG A 579 -25.37 -51.15 4.56
C ARG A 579 -25.53 -49.98 3.60
N LYS A 580 -26.75 -49.75 3.11
CA LYS A 580 -27.15 -48.53 2.42
C LYS A 580 -27.94 -47.63 3.37
N PHE A 581 -27.73 -46.32 3.26
CA PHE A 581 -28.61 -45.31 3.81
C PHE A 581 -29.64 -44.82 2.78
N LYS A 582 -30.83 -44.43 3.26
CA LYS A 582 -31.76 -43.58 2.51
C LYS A 582 -32.50 -42.65 3.48
N PRO A 583 -32.63 -41.33 3.20
CA PRO A 583 -33.35 -40.39 4.07
C PRO A 583 -34.78 -40.83 4.44
N ASP A 584 -35.51 -41.43 3.50
CA ASP A 584 -36.92 -41.84 3.67
C ASP A 584 -37.11 -43.14 4.48
N THR A 585 -36.08 -44.01 4.58
CA THR A 585 -36.21 -45.36 5.18
C THR A 585 -35.19 -45.70 6.26
N GLY A 586 -34.14 -44.88 6.43
CA GLY A 586 -32.98 -45.21 7.26
C GLY A 586 -32.13 -46.34 6.69
N TYR A 587 -31.29 -46.92 7.54
CA TYR A 587 -30.27 -47.91 7.20
C TYR A 587 -30.81 -49.33 6.99
N PHE A 588 -30.40 -50.00 5.91
CA PHE A 588 -30.74 -51.40 5.62
C PHE A 588 -29.59 -52.18 4.95
N ASN A 589 -29.63 -53.52 5.00
CA ASN A 589 -28.63 -54.39 4.37
C ASN A 589 -28.82 -54.43 2.86
N ILE A 590 -27.71 -54.44 2.11
CA ILE A 590 -27.70 -54.80 0.70
C ILE A 590 -27.59 -56.34 0.62
N GLU A 591 -28.71 -57.02 0.33
CA GLU A 591 -28.88 -58.48 0.52
C GLU A 591 -28.03 -59.36 -0.42
N ASP A 592 -27.56 -58.83 -1.55
CA ASP A 592 -26.68 -59.49 -2.51
C ASP A 592 -25.21 -59.05 -2.43
N ALA A 593 -24.90 -58.13 -1.52
CA ALA A 593 -23.53 -57.69 -1.27
C ALA A 593 -22.65 -58.80 -0.67
N SER A 594 -21.35 -58.67 -0.91
CA SER A 594 -20.33 -59.57 -0.36
C SER A 594 -19.12 -58.79 0.14
N THR A 595 -18.42 -59.31 1.15
CA THR A 595 -17.15 -58.73 1.63
C THR A 595 -16.02 -59.74 1.61
N SER A 596 -14.80 -59.27 1.36
CA SER A 596 -13.58 -60.06 1.30
C SER A 596 -12.39 -59.31 1.93
N ASN A 597 -11.26 -60.01 2.11
CA ASN A 597 -10.01 -59.39 2.54
C ASN A 597 -8.98 -59.57 1.42
N GLN A 598 -8.39 -58.46 0.98
CA GLN A 598 -7.31 -58.40 0.01
C GLN A 598 -5.99 -57.93 0.67
N THR A 599 -4.92 -57.82 -0.11
CA THR A 599 -3.60 -57.34 0.35
C THR A 599 -2.90 -56.67 -0.83
N ILE A 600 -3.03 -55.34 -0.89
CA ILE A 600 -2.45 -54.43 -1.88
C ILE A 600 -1.30 -53.69 -1.18
N ASP A 601 -0.17 -53.47 -1.87
CA ASP A 601 1.18 -53.21 -1.31
C ASP A 601 1.36 -53.46 0.21
N ASN A 602 1.28 -54.73 0.62
CA ASN A 602 1.45 -55.18 2.01
C ASN A 602 0.42 -54.66 3.05
N ALA A 603 -0.47 -53.73 2.69
CA ALA A 603 -1.60 -53.28 3.52
C ALA A 603 -2.67 -54.38 3.66
N GLN A 604 -3.55 -54.24 4.65
CA GLN A 604 -4.79 -55.03 4.70
C GLN A 604 -5.92 -54.19 4.13
N VAL A 605 -6.62 -54.73 3.14
CA VAL A 605 -7.73 -54.05 2.47
C VAL A 605 -9.00 -54.87 2.65
N LYS A 606 -10.04 -54.25 3.21
CA LYS A 606 -11.39 -54.81 3.29
C LYS A 606 -12.11 -54.37 2.02
N VAL A 607 -12.59 -55.33 1.22
CA VAL A 607 -13.28 -55.03 -0.03
C VAL A 607 -14.73 -55.47 0.06
N ALA A 608 -15.66 -54.58 -0.28
CA ALA A 608 -17.08 -54.84 -0.44
C ALA A 608 -17.45 -54.79 -1.92
N THR A 609 -18.34 -55.68 -2.37
CA THR A 609 -18.86 -55.67 -3.75
C THR A 609 -20.35 -55.97 -3.76
N TYR A 610 -21.12 -55.15 -4.48
CA TYR A 610 -22.58 -55.26 -4.66
C TYR A 610 -23.01 -54.76 -6.05
N GLN A 611 -24.32 -54.77 -6.33
CA GLN A 611 -24.88 -54.25 -7.57
C GLN A 611 -25.97 -53.22 -7.29
N VAL A 612 -25.87 -52.06 -7.94
CA VAL A 612 -26.90 -51.03 -7.94
C VAL A 612 -27.50 -50.96 -9.33
N LYS A 613 -28.81 -50.75 -9.39
CA LYS A 613 -29.51 -50.55 -10.65
C LYS A 613 -30.17 -49.17 -10.65
N ASP A 614 -29.87 -48.38 -11.66
CA ASP A 614 -30.60 -47.16 -12.04
C ASP A 614 -32.12 -47.41 -12.01
N GLY A 615 -32.82 -46.58 -11.24
CA GLY A 615 -34.26 -46.66 -10.98
C GLY A 615 -34.72 -47.85 -10.16
N SER A 616 -33.86 -48.35 -9.28
CA SER A 616 -34.20 -49.40 -8.32
C SER A 616 -34.39 -48.86 -6.90
N SER A 617 -34.68 -49.76 -5.95
CA SER A 617 -34.72 -49.40 -4.53
C SER A 617 -33.33 -49.22 -3.90
N LEU A 618 -32.25 -49.54 -4.61
CA LEU A 618 -30.87 -49.30 -4.17
C LEU A 618 -30.29 -47.98 -4.71
N ASP A 619 -30.77 -47.48 -5.84
CA ASP A 619 -30.45 -46.15 -6.35
C ASP A 619 -31.18 -45.07 -5.53
N LEU A 620 -30.53 -43.97 -5.14
CA LEU A 620 -31.01 -43.05 -4.09
C LEU A 620 -32.31 -42.34 -4.47
N ASP A 621 -32.36 -41.67 -5.63
CA ASP A 621 -33.53 -40.93 -6.09
C ASP A 621 -34.63 -41.87 -6.64
N GLY A 622 -34.23 -42.95 -7.33
CA GLY A 622 -35.10 -43.95 -7.93
C GLY A 622 -35.77 -43.55 -9.24
N GLU A 623 -35.28 -42.52 -9.94
CA GLU A 623 -35.68 -42.21 -11.32
C GLU A 623 -34.90 -43.06 -12.35
N VAL A 624 -35.13 -42.87 -13.65
CA VAL A 624 -34.46 -43.66 -14.71
C VAL A 624 -33.88 -42.71 -15.75
N ASP A 625 -32.69 -42.17 -15.49
CA ASP A 625 -32.09 -41.09 -16.29
C ASP A 625 -30.70 -41.40 -16.89
N GLY A 626 -29.97 -42.37 -16.33
CA GLY A 626 -28.61 -42.76 -16.72
C GLY A 626 -27.62 -42.80 -15.55
N ALA A 627 -27.93 -42.08 -14.47
CA ALA A 627 -27.09 -41.98 -13.29
C ALA A 627 -27.48 -42.99 -12.19
N ILE A 628 -26.61 -43.10 -11.18
CA ILE A 628 -26.87 -43.79 -9.90
C ILE A 628 -26.28 -42.93 -8.77
N GLU A 629 -27.06 -42.77 -7.69
CA GLU A 629 -26.62 -42.12 -6.44
C GLU A 629 -26.67 -43.15 -5.28
N ASP A 630 -25.56 -43.38 -4.55
CA ASP A 630 -25.55 -44.40 -3.47
C ASP A 630 -24.69 -44.12 -2.21
N PRO A 631 -25.28 -43.57 -1.11
CA PRO A 631 -24.69 -43.58 0.22
C PRO A 631 -24.68 -44.99 0.84
N ALA A 632 -23.57 -45.70 0.74
CA ALA A 632 -23.39 -47.05 1.29
C ALA A 632 -21.97 -47.34 1.80
N GLY A 633 -21.87 -48.24 2.78
CA GLY A 633 -20.59 -48.61 3.39
C GLY A 633 -20.65 -49.77 4.38
N LEU A 634 -19.59 -49.92 5.18
CA LEU A 634 -19.36 -51.07 6.05
C LEU A 634 -19.97 -50.92 7.45
N GLY A 635 -21.13 -51.52 7.67
CA GLY A 635 -21.72 -51.64 9.01
C GLY A 635 -21.04 -52.75 9.84
N GLN A 636 -20.44 -52.38 10.96
CA GLN A 636 -20.00 -53.33 11.98
C GLN A 636 -21.13 -53.57 12.99
N ALA A 637 -21.60 -54.81 13.14
CA ALA A 637 -22.69 -55.12 14.05
C ALA A 637 -22.32 -54.80 15.52
N GLY A 638 -22.92 -53.74 16.07
CA GLY A 638 -22.52 -53.14 17.33
C GLY A 638 -22.71 -54.09 18.51
N SER A 639 -21.72 -54.16 19.42
CA SER A 639 -21.71 -55.14 20.52
C SER A 639 -22.64 -54.78 21.70
N GLY A 640 -23.82 -54.24 21.41
CA GLY A 640 -24.98 -54.19 22.31
C GLY A 640 -24.78 -53.47 23.65
N SER A 641 -24.06 -52.35 23.68
CA SER A 641 -23.87 -51.53 24.89
C SER A 641 -24.47 -50.13 24.71
N SER A 642 -25.53 -49.82 25.46
CA SER A 642 -26.19 -48.52 25.43
C SER A 642 -25.44 -47.50 26.31
N ASP A 643 -24.39 -46.85 25.77
CA ASP A 643 -23.63 -45.82 26.49
C ASP A 643 -23.33 -44.58 25.63
N LEU A 644 -24.19 -43.57 25.79
CA LEU A 644 -23.86 -42.13 25.82
C LEU A 644 -22.93 -41.56 24.72
N ALA A 645 -23.54 -41.15 23.61
CA ALA A 645 -23.15 -40.05 22.71
C ALA A 645 -21.68 -39.58 22.78
N ASN A 646 -20.85 -40.12 21.88
CA ASN A 646 -19.47 -39.70 21.67
C ASN A 646 -19.43 -38.33 20.96
N THR A 647 -19.67 -37.23 21.69
CA THR A 647 -19.58 -35.88 21.12
C THR A 647 -18.11 -35.49 20.88
N GLY A 648 -17.62 -35.79 19.67
CA GLY A 648 -16.22 -35.61 19.21
C GLY A 648 -15.70 -34.16 19.12
N SER A 649 -16.30 -33.21 19.85
CA SER A 649 -15.80 -31.84 19.89
C SER A 649 -14.48 -31.78 20.68
N SER A 650 -13.39 -31.50 19.96
CA SER A 650 -12.06 -31.32 20.54
C SER A 650 -12.07 -30.22 21.61
N ALA A 651 -11.39 -30.46 22.73
CA ALA A 651 -11.58 -29.71 23.99
C ALA A 651 -10.92 -28.30 24.02
N LEU A 652 -10.88 -27.59 22.88
CA LEU A 652 -10.25 -26.28 22.70
C LEU A 652 -11.27 -25.15 22.43
N THR A 653 -12.35 -25.40 21.68
CA THR A 653 -13.33 -24.37 21.29
C THR A 653 -14.24 -23.90 22.43
N ALA A 654 -14.50 -24.76 23.43
CA ALA A 654 -15.39 -24.44 24.56
C ALA A 654 -14.87 -23.33 25.51
N ALA A 655 -13.61 -22.91 25.38
CA ALA A 655 -12.99 -21.92 26.27
C ALA A 655 -13.24 -20.46 25.86
N LEU A 656 -13.34 -20.15 24.57
CA LEU A 656 -13.42 -18.75 24.08
C LEU A 656 -14.80 -18.10 24.30
N LEU A 657 -15.89 -18.85 24.04
CA LEU A 657 -17.26 -18.32 24.10
C LEU A 657 -17.73 -17.92 25.51
N ALA A 658 -17.01 -18.33 26.56
CA ALA A 658 -17.30 -17.95 27.94
C ALA A 658 -16.82 -16.53 28.31
N PHE A 659 -15.83 -15.97 27.61
CA PHE A 659 -15.24 -14.67 27.95
C PHE A 659 -15.98 -13.48 27.32
N SER A 660 -16.42 -13.62 26.07
CA SER A 660 -17.12 -12.56 25.33
C SER A 660 -18.47 -12.18 25.96
N ALA A 661 -19.23 -13.15 26.46
CA ALA A 661 -20.53 -12.93 27.11
C ALA A 661 -20.45 -12.10 28.42
N ILE A 662 -19.31 -12.13 29.12
CA ILE A 662 -19.12 -11.42 30.40
C ILE A 662 -18.77 -9.95 30.18
N LEU A 663 -18.08 -9.61 29.08
CA LEU A 663 -17.76 -8.22 28.75
C LEU A 663 -18.98 -7.45 28.20
N LEU A 664 -19.78 -8.08 27.33
CA LEU A 664 -20.94 -7.42 26.72
C LEU A 664 -22.03 -7.04 27.75
N SER A 665 -22.14 -7.81 28.84
CA SER A 665 -23.09 -7.54 29.94
C SER A 665 -22.62 -6.45 30.91
N ALA A 666 -21.32 -6.11 30.95
CA ALA A 666 -20.80 -4.98 31.71
C ALA A 666 -21.11 -3.63 31.03
N ALA A 667 -20.95 -3.54 29.71
CA ALA A 667 -21.19 -2.32 28.94
C ALA A 667 -22.62 -1.79 29.07
N MET A 668 -23.63 -2.67 28.96
CA MET A 668 -25.05 -2.28 29.05
C MET A 668 -25.50 -1.78 30.43
N LEU A 669 -24.70 -1.96 31.50
CA LEU A 669 -25.03 -1.43 32.83
C LEU A 669 -24.56 0.02 33.05
N LEU A 670 -23.62 0.52 32.26
CA LEU A 670 -23.06 1.88 32.42
C LEU A 670 -23.88 2.95 31.67
N VAL A 671 -24.36 2.64 30.46
CA VAL A 671 -25.12 3.59 29.62
C VAL A 671 -26.46 4.02 30.25
N ARG A 672 -26.98 3.27 31.23
CA ARG A 672 -28.31 3.51 31.83
C ARG A 672 -28.33 4.43 33.05
N ARG A 673 -27.27 5.23 33.28
CA ARG A 673 -27.15 6.06 34.50
C ARG A 673 -27.29 7.57 34.31
N ASP A 674 -27.18 8.09 33.09
CA ASP A 674 -27.28 9.54 32.78
C ASP A 674 -28.60 9.95 32.11
N LEU A 675 -29.65 9.11 32.19
CA LEU A 675 -31.00 9.38 31.65
C LEU A 675 -32.14 8.98 32.62
N ILE A 676 -32.08 9.46 33.87
CA ILE A 676 -33.23 9.59 34.81
C ILE A 676 -33.12 10.90 35.59
#